data_AF-A0AAE0X7W0-F1
#
_entry.id   AF-A0AAE0X7W0-F1
#
_cell.length_a   1.000
_cell.length_b   1.000
_cell.length_c   1.000
_cell.angle_alpha   90.00
_cell.angle_beta   90.00
_cell.angle_gamma   90.00
#
_symmetry.space_group_name_H-M   'P 1'
#
loop_
_entity.id
_entity.type
_entity.pdbx_description
1 polymer ?
#
loop_
_entity_poly.entity_id
_entity_poly.type
_entity_poly.pdbx_seq_one_letter_code
_entity_poly.pdbx_strand_id
1 'polypeptide(L)'
;MDIEHEVDDGTGHAQRRRAEASAIPVYVTIHRIRRLVIAAIRDPYTLDQLRAPHIDLRVVRPLADRLYNADDPSIVYCLLANRVQFLRSQSDEALYQTVNVARAAVCELIATRVLHRFHEEHDDRPGLLLLANVLVSGFDPFDAAPPTVRREGRAVIQQERGGHEFRLTALKLAILSESKILIGSLACQRVVNAVYRGLVVYTPLSFVDILPDHYKDRPISLYEPRRASILNHRRLIVPRLRNMIELAHFTVLLCLYVLTMICRGDQDPGVLGVYEAAFAIFTAGWVLEQFAAIIEHGWEVHAQNLWSFLDLTFILIFGVYGVFRVTELWFNPEDYYGLPILCIAAPILLTRIAFNFMPDNIVFIALHAMMRDFMRLTFIAIWCFAGFLLGLGWLMRTTAADPEDGVPWSNDGPGTPAPAPQTQLASNNSASWVTIGKWLLWIWFGLDGTGIERTAEFHFILGPTLAVTFAFLGNTLFLTILVAILTNTFSKIISNEASEIQFRRAVLTFQGVKSDSIFAYPPPFNIVALFVMLPLKFIVGPAMFHHINVAVIKIINWPLLLLIALYERRRVWARSARSGRRWHFGLSPYGDIQAVFGAEPPGDVVDLLEKLDAVDDFVDHEVTGAGAGLSTDRQFDLQLLDPGKSSSTRRRKLSAGTVVV
;
A
#
# COMPACT_ATOMS: atom_id res chain seq x y z
N MET A 1 -41.40 -47.37 -11.65
CA MET A 1 -42.01 -47.57 -10.33
C MET A 1 -40.91 -47.29 -9.32
N ASP A 2 -41.26 -46.61 -8.22
CA ASP A 2 -40.38 -46.15 -7.12
C ASP A 2 -39.72 -44.78 -7.41
N ILE A 3 -40.28 -43.62 -7.00
CA ILE A 3 -40.52 -43.07 -5.65
C ILE A 3 -39.25 -43.06 -4.80
N GLU A 4 -38.61 -41.90 -4.65
CA GLU A 4 -38.09 -41.42 -3.36
C GLU A 4 -37.66 -39.94 -3.38
N HIS A 5 -38.20 -39.20 -2.40
CA HIS A 5 -37.70 -37.98 -1.75
C HIS A 5 -37.64 -36.64 -2.50
N GLU A 6 -38.83 -36.05 -2.66
CA GLU A 6 -39.06 -34.60 -2.57
C GLU A 6 -39.00 -34.18 -1.09
N VAL A 7 -37.84 -33.65 -0.65
CA VAL A 7 -37.68 -33.08 0.71
C VAL A 7 -37.04 -31.70 0.62
N ASP A 8 -37.88 -30.71 0.93
CA ASP A 8 -37.56 -29.39 1.49
C ASP A 8 -36.80 -28.36 0.62
N ASP A 9 -37.41 -27.91 -0.47
CA ASP A 9 -37.03 -26.66 -1.18
C ASP A 9 -37.76 -25.41 -0.63
N GLY A 10 -38.50 -25.56 0.47
CA GLY A 10 -39.31 -24.49 1.08
C GLY A 10 -38.50 -23.49 1.90
N THR A 11 -37.42 -23.96 2.55
CA THR A 11 -36.53 -23.12 3.36
C THR A 11 -35.67 -22.18 2.50
N GLY A 12 -35.17 -22.65 1.35
CA GLY A 12 -34.38 -21.84 0.42
C GLY A 12 -35.16 -20.67 -0.19
N HIS A 13 -36.42 -20.88 -0.56
CA HIS A 13 -37.29 -19.84 -1.12
C HIS A 13 -37.77 -18.82 -0.08
N ALA A 14 -38.01 -19.23 1.16
CA ALA A 14 -38.34 -18.32 2.26
C ALA A 14 -37.13 -17.49 2.70
N GLN A 15 -35.93 -18.07 2.66
CA GLN A 15 -34.66 -17.40 2.98
C GLN A 15 -34.22 -16.45 1.86
N ARG A 16 -34.50 -16.79 0.59
CA ARG A 16 -34.39 -15.87 -0.56
C ARG A 16 -35.34 -14.68 -0.43
N ARG A 17 -36.62 -14.92 -0.08
CA ARG A 17 -37.59 -13.83 0.11
C ARG A 17 -37.27 -12.94 1.32
N ARG A 18 -36.71 -13.49 2.41
CA ARG A 18 -36.17 -12.70 3.54
C ARG A 18 -34.93 -11.89 3.13
N ALA A 19 -34.04 -12.45 2.32
CA ALA A 19 -32.87 -11.75 1.80
C ALA A 19 -33.24 -10.65 0.79
N GLU A 20 -34.29 -10.84 -0.01
CA GLU A 20 -34.84 -9.82 -0.92
C GLU A 20 -35.59 -8.71 -0.16
N ALA A 21 -36.25 -9.01 0.96
CA ALA A 21 -36.91 -8.01 1.81
C ALA A 21 -35.94 -7.24 2.72
N SER A 22 -34.72 -7.75 2.93
CA SER A 22 -33.62 -7.10 3.66
C SER A 22 -32.54 -6.54 2.73
N ALA A 23 -32.85 -6.28 1.46
CA ALA A 23 -31.90 -5.71 0.52
C ALA A 23 -31.66 -4.25 0.89
N ILE A 24 -30.46 -3.98 1.42
CA ILE A 24 -29.99 -2.62 1.68
C ILE A 24 -30.00 -1.89 0.33
N PRO A 25 -30.75 -0.77 0.18
CA PRO A 25 -30.95 -0.16 -1.14
C PRO A 25 -29.73 0.68 -1.55
N VAL A 26 -28.59 0.04 -1.82
CA VAL A 26 -27.30 0.69 -2.13
C VAL A 26 -27.44 1.65 -3.30
N TYR A 27 -28.04 1.21 -4.41
CA TYR A 27 -28.23 2.05 -5.61
C TYR A 27 -29.00 3.34 -5.30
N VAL A 28 -30.11 3.22 -4.57
CA VAL A 28 -30.94 4.37 -4.20
C VAL A 28 -30.19 5.31 -3.25
N THR A 29 -29.46 4.75 -2.28
CA THR A 29 -28.67 5.50 -1.30
C THR A 29 -27.52 6.28 -1.96
N ILE A 30 -26.83 5.70 -2.95
CA ILE A 30 -25.80 6.39 -3.75
C ILE A 30 -26.39 7.64 -4.40
N HIS A 31 -27.52 7.52 -5.09
CA HIS A 31 -28.16 8.64 -5.77
C HIS A 31 -28.76 9.67 -4.79
N ARG A 32 -29.31 9.22 -3.66
CA ARG A 32 -29.81 10.09 -2.59
C ARG A 32 -28.69 10.96 -2.03
N ILE A 33 -27.55 10.36 -1.68
CA ILE A 33 -26.36 11.08 -1.18
C ILE A 33 -25.86 12.07 -2.23
N ARG A 34 -25.75 11.65 -3.50
CA ARG A 34 -25.30 12.53 -4.59
C ARG A 34 -26.13 13.81 -4.67
N ARG A 35 -27.46 13.67 -4.65
CA ARG A 35 -28.39 14.81 -4.71
C ARG A 35 -28.24 15.73 -3.50
N LEU A 36 -28.10 15.17 -2.29
CA LEU A 36 -27.91 15.96 -1.08
C LEU A 36 -26.60 16.75 -1.10
N VAL A 37 -25.50 16.13 -1.53
CA VAL A 37 -24.18 16.78 -1.58
C VAL A 37 -24.15 17.88 -2.64
N ILE A 38 -24.73 17.65 -3.83
CA ILE A 38 -24.84 18.67 -4.88
C ILE A 38 -25.71 19.85 -4.41
N ALA A 39 -26.79 19.58 -3.67
CA ALA A 39 -27.66 20.63 -3.15
C ALA A 39 -26.98 21.45 -2.04
N ALA A 40 -26.18 20.81 -1.19
CA ALA A 40 -25.52 21.43 -0.04
C ALA A 40 -24.26 22.24 -0.42
N ILE A 41 -23.46 21.76 -1.37
CA ILE A 41 -22.22 22.41 -1.81
C ILE A 41 -22.36 22.89 -3.25
N ARG A 42 -22.63 24.18 -3.39
CA ARG A 42 -22.72 24.90 -4.67
C ARG A 42 -21.43 25.67 -4.99
N ASP A 43 -20.74 26.11 -3.95
CA ASP A 43 -19.54 26.95 -4.05
C ASP A 43 -18.26 26.14 -3.82
N PRO A 44 -17.11 26.59 -4.35
CA PRO A 44 -15.83 25.95 -4.10
C PRO A 44 -15.33 26.28 -2.69
N TYR A 45 -15.02 25.25 -1.91
CA TYR A 45 -14.44 25.35 -0.57
C TYR A 45 -13.15 24.56 -0.46
N THR A 46 -12.18 25.08 0.29
CA THR A 46 -10.99 24.31 0.69
C THR A 46 -11.29 23.40 1.88
N LEU A 47 -10.45 22.38 2.10
CA LEU A 47 -10.63 21.44 3.21
C LEU A 47 -10.65 22.15 4.58
N ASP A 48 -9.80 23.15 4.77
CA ASP A 48 -9.72 23.90 6.03
C ASP A 48 -10.96 24.76 6.26
N GLN A 49 -11.53 25.34 5.18
CA GLN A 49 -12.79 26.06 5.25
C GLN A 49 -13.95 25.12 5.62
N LEU A 50 -14.00 23.92 5.03
CA LEU A 50 -15.03 22.93 5.36
C LEU A 50 -14.95 22.44 6.81
N ARG A 51 -13.75 22.41 7.40
CA ARG A 51 -13.52 22.06 8.81
C ARG A 51 -13.80 23.23 9.76
N ALA A 52 -13.95 24.45 9.23
CA ALA A 52 -14.21 25.60 10.07
C ALA A 52 -15.55 25.42 10.81
N PRO A 53 -15.64 25.80 12.11
CA PRO A 53 -16.80 25.49 12.96
C PRO A 53 -18.15 25.90 12.36
N HIS A 54 -18.19 27.02 11.64
CA HIS A 54 -19.40 27.56 11.04
C HIS A 54 -19.97 26.70 9.89
N ILE A 55 -19.12 26.22 8.96
CA ILE A 55 -19.55 25.30 7.89
C ILE A 55 -19.81 23.91 8.48
N ASP A 56 -18.96 23.50 9.42
CA ASP A 56 -19.06 22.21 10.07
C ASP A 56 -20.42 22.00 10.76
N LEU A 57 -20.85 22.97 11.57
CA LEU A 57 -22.11 22.94 12.31
C LEU A 57 -23.34 23.08 11.39
N ARG A 58 -23.23 23.81 10.28
CA ARG A 58 -24.36 24.11 9.38
C ARG A 58 -24.58 23.05 8.31
N VAL A 59 -23.50 22.44 7.82
CA VAL A 59 -23.55 21.54 6.66
C VAL A 59 -23.13 20.13 7.05
N VAL A 60 -21.94 19.96 7.61
CA VAL A 60 -21.34 18.62 7.80
C VAL A 60 -22.06 17.83 8.89
N ARG A 61 -22.30 18.40 10.08
CA ARG A 61 -23.01 17.69 11.18
C ARG A 61 -24.44 17.33 10.81
N PRO A 62 -25.30 18.27 10.33
CA PRO A 62 -26.69 17.93 10.03
C PRO A 62 -26.82 16.90 8.90
N LEU A 63 -25.92 16.92 7.91
CA LEU A 63 -25.89 15.89 6.88
C LEU A 63 -25.44 14.54 7.41
N ALA A 64 -24.43 14.50 8.28
CA ALA A 64 -23.98 13.26 8.92
C ALA A 64 -25.09 12.65 9.78
N ASP A 65 -25.78 13.45 10.59
CA ASP A 65 -26.88 13.00 11.44
C ASP A 65 -28.08 12.50 10.62
N ARG A 66 -28.38 13.17 9.49
CA ARG A 66 -29.47 12.77 8.60
C ARG A 66 -29.17 11.49 7.80
N LEU A 67 -27.90 11.23 7.53
CA LEU A 67 -27.45 10.07 6.77
C LEU A 67 -27.16 8.86 7.66
N TYR A 68 -26.87 9.07 8.95
CA TYR A 68 -26.57 8.00 9.89
C TYR A 68 -27.78 7.10 10.15
N ASN A 69 -27.63 5.80 9.88
CA ASN A 69 -28.55 4.76 10.30
C ASN A 69 -27.71 3.61 10.87
N ALA A 70 -28.00 3.17 12.10
CA ALA A 70 -27.26 2.09 12.76
C ALA A 70 -27.38 0.74 12.02
N ASP A 71 -28.51 0.51 11.36
CA ASP A 71 -28.81 -0.75 10.66
C ASP A 71 -28.27 -0.82 9.21
N ASP A 72 -27.79 0.31 8.66
CA ASP A 72 -27.34 0.39 7.27
C ASP A 72 -25.80 0.56 7.18
N PRO A 73 -25.04 -0.54 7.04
CA PRO A 73 -23.59 -0.48 6.91
C PRO A 73 -23.12 0.10 5.56
N SER A 74 -24.02 0.28 4.57
CA SER A 74 -23.65 0.70 3.22
C SER A 74 -23.44 2.22 3.08
N ILE A 75 -23.82 3.03 4.08
CA ILE A 75 -23.77 4.50 4.00
C ILE A 75 -22.34 4.99 3.73
N VAL A 76 -21.35 4.45 4.46
CA VAL A 76 -19.92 4.82 4.29
C VAL A 76 -19.44 4.47 2.89
N TYR A 77 -19.81 3.29 2.38
CA TYR A 77 -19.54 2.88 1.00
C TYR A 77 -20.15 3.87 -0.01
N CYS A 78 -21.41 4.24 0.15
CA CYS A 78 -22.12 5.13 -0.77
C CYS A 78 -21.54 6.56 -0.78
N LEU A 79 -21.05 7.05 0.38
CA LEU A 79 -20.35 8.34 0.49
C LEU A 79 -19.02 8.31 -0.27
N LEU A 80 -18.24 7.24 -0.12
CA LEU A 80 -16.96 7.06 -0.80
C LEU A 80 -17.12 6.82 -2.31
N ALA A 81 -18.17 6.12 -2.73
CA ALA A 81 -18.51 5.95 -4.14
C ALA A 81 -18.80 7.30 -4.80
N ASN A 82 -19.55 8.17 -4.12
CA ASN A 82 -19.80 9.54 -4.59
C ASN A 82 -18.52 10.38 -4.64
N ARG A 83 -17.63 10.25 -3.65
CA ARG A 83 -16.32 10.90 -3.65
C ARG A 83 -15.51 10.52 -4.90
N VAL A 84 -15.35 9.23 -5.17
CA VAL A 84 -14.64 8.72 -6.36
C VAL A 84 -15.24 9.32 -7.63
N GLN A 85 -16.57 9.33 -7.74
CA GLN A 85 -17.23 9.90 -8.91
C GLN A 85 -16.99 11.41 -9.06
N PHE A 86 -17.04 12.20 -7.98
CA PHE A 86 -16.76 13.64 -8.05
C PHE A 86 -15.31 13.93 -8.45
N LEU A 87 -14.35 13.15 -7.96
CA LEU A 87 -12.95 13.26 -8.36
C LEU A 87 -12.72 12.84 -9.81
N ARG A 88 -13.43 11.81 -10.30
CA ARG A 88 -13.34 11.40 -11.70
C ARG A 88 -13.94 12.44 -12.63
N SER A 89 -15.13 12.98 -12.32
CA SER A 89 -15.76 14.05 -13.12
C SER A 89 -14.95 15.35 -13.15
N GLN A 90 -13.91 15.49 -12.31
CA GLN A 90 -12.99 16.61 -12.34
C GLN A 90 -12.19 16.70 -13.66
N SER A 91 -11.84 15.57 -14.28
CA SER A 91 -11.06 15.57 -15.53
C SER A 91 -11.89 16.00 -16.74
N ASP A 92 -13.20 15.76 -16.70
CA ASP A 92 -14.08 15.87 -17.86
C ASP A 92 -14.75 17.26 -17.91
N GLU A 93 -14.98 17.91 -16.76
CA GLU A 93 -15.67 19.20 -16.64
C GLU A 93 -14.82 20.26 -15.91
N ALA A 94 -13.94 20.96 -16.65
CA ALA A 94 -13.05 21.98 -16.08
C ALA A 94 -13.77 23.11 -15.31
N LEU A 95 -15.00 23.47 -15.72
CA LEU A 95 -15.79 24.53 -15.08
C LEU A 95 -16.17 24.21 -13.61
N TYR A 96 -16.40 22.93 -13.31
CA TYR A 96 -16.86 22.47 -11.99
C TYR A 96 -15.77 21.79 -11.17
N GLN A 97 -14.51 21.85 -11.64
CA GLN A 97 -13.37 21.17 -11.03
C GLN A 97 -13.25 21.47 -9.52
N THR A 98 -13.22 22.74 -9.13
CA THR A 98 -13.02 23.16 -7.73
C THR A 98 -14.21 22.82 -6.83
N VAL A 99 -15.43 22.92 -7.36
CA VAL A 99 -16.66 22.57 -6.65
C VAL A 99 -16.75 21.05 -6.44
N ASN A 100 -16.39 20.25 -7.45
CA ASN A 100 -16.38 18.79 -7.36
C ASN A 100 -15.34 18.29 -6.35
N VAL A 101 -14.17 18.95 -6.25
CA VAL A 101 -13.19 18.69 -5.19
C VAL A 101 -13.76 19.00 -3.81
N ALA A 102 -14.47 20.13 -3.65
CA ALA A 102 -15.13 20.47 -2.38
C ALA A 102 -16.21 19.44 -1.99
N ARG A 103 -17.03 19.01 -2.95
CA ARG A 103 -18.04 17.94 -2.76
C ARG A 103 -17.39 16.62 -2.35
N ALA A 104 -16.29 16.24 -2.99
CA ALA A 104 -15.51 15.05 -2.66
C ALA A 104 -14.93 15.12 -1.23
N ALA A 105 -14.44 16.29 -0.80
CA ALA A 105 -13.93 16.52 0.54
C ALA A 105 -15.05 16.42 1.61
N VAL A 106 -16.24 16.98 1.34
CA VAL A 106 -17.40 16.85 2.25
C VAL A 106 -17.84 15.41 2.39
N CYS A 107 -17.88 14.62 1.30
CA CYS A 107 -18.19 13.19 1.38
C CYS A 107 -17.23 12.44 2.33
N GLU A 108 -15.93 12.75 2.30
CA GLU A 108 -14.95 12.16 3.21
C GLU A 108 -15.15 12.60 4.67
N LEU A 109 -15.42 13.88 4.93
CA LEU A 109 -15.68 14.37 6.29
C LEU A 109 -16.93 13.73 6.89
N ILE A 110 -18.02 13.63 6.12
CA ILE A 110 -19.26 12.97 6.55
C ILE A 110 -19.00 11.48 6.79
N ALA A 111 -18.30 10.79 5.89
CA ALA A 111 -17.99 9.37 6.05
C ALA A 111 -17.15 9.10 7.30
N THR A 112 -16.19 9.97 7.59
CA THR A 112 -15.34 9.88 8.78
C THR A 112 -16.18 9.98 10.06
N ARG A 113 -17.16 10.89 10.10
CA ARG A 113 -18.05 11.06 11.26
C ARG A 113 -19.03 9.93 11.45
N VAL A 114 -19.66 9.48 10.36
CA VAL A 114 -20.54 8.31 10.39
C VAL A 114 -19.79 7.10 10.95
N LEU A 115 -18.56 6.88 10.48
CA LEU A 115 -17.70 5.80 10.98
C LEU A 115 -17.30 5.97 12.45
N HIS A 116 -17.03 7.20 12.89
CA HIS A 116 -16.75 7.50 14.30
C HIS A 116 -17.95 7.16 15.19
N ARG A 117 -19.16 7.52 14.77
CA ARG A 117 -20.39 7.24 15.52
C ARG A 117 -20.65 5.74 15.65
N PHE A 118 -20.43 4.96 14.59
CA PHE A 118 -20.46 3.50 14.67
C PHE A 118 -19.46 2.94 15.68
N HIS A 119 -18.30 3.58 15.84
CA HIS A 119 -17.27 3.18 16.80
C HIS A 119 -17.63 3.54 18.24
N GLU A 120 -18.15 4.74 18.49
CA GLU A 120 -18.54 5.19 19.84
C GLU A 120 -19.73 4.38 20.39
N GLU A 121 -20.70 4.05 19.55
CA GLU A 121 -21.87 3.26 19.97
C GLU A 121 -21.50 1.80 20.28
N HIS A 122 -20.36 1.30 19.77
CA HIS A 122 -19.97 -0.11 19.92
C HIS A 122 -18.44 -0.27 20.11
N ASP A 123 -17.94 -0.12 21.34
CA ASP A 123 -16.51 -0.29 21.63
C ASP A 123 -16.06 -1.77 21.78
N ASP A 124 -17.01 -2.69 21.97
CA ASP A 124 -16.70 -4.09 22.22
C ASP A 124 -16.26 -4.90 20.98
N ARG A 125 -15.92 -6.18 21.17
CA ARG A 125 -15.67 -7.14 20.07
C ARG A 125 -16.77 -7.19 18.99
N PRO A 126 -18.08 -7.26 19.31
CA PRO A 126 -19.13 -7.16 18.31
C PRO A 126 -19.08 -5.84 17.52
N GLY A 127 -18.68 -4.74 18.16
CA GLY A 127 -18.47 -3.45 17.49
C GLY A 127 -17.36 -3.52 16.43
N LEU A 128 -16.26 -4.21 16.72
CA LEU A 128 -15.22 -4.46 15.71
C LEU A 128 -15.75 -5.24 14.50
N LEU A 129 -16.67 -6.19 14.71
CA LEU A 129 -17.31 -6.93 13.62
C LEU A 129 -18.22 -6.02 12.80
N LEU A 130 -18.99 -5.14 13.45
CA LEU A 130 -19.82 -4.14 12.78
C LEU A 130 -18.96 -3.19 11.93
N LEU A 131 -17.90 -2.61 12.50
CA LEU A 131 -16.97 -1.74 11.78
C LEU A 131 -16.29 -2.47 10.60
N ALA A 132 -15.92 -3.75 10.80
CA ALA A 132 -15.37 -4.57 9.72
C ALA A 132 -16.41 -4.82 8.61
N ASN A 133 -17.69 -5.05 8.96
CA ASN A 133 -18.76 -5.12 7.98
C ASN A 133 -18.92 -3.80 7.22
N VAL A 134 -18.89 -2.65 7.88
CA VAL A 134 -18.98 -1.34 7.20
C VAL A 134 -17.83 -1.12 6.20
N LEU A 135 -16.60 -1.43 6.59
CA LEU A 135 -15.41 -1.08 5.78
C LEU A 135 -14.98 -2.16 4.77
N VAL A 136 -15.10 -3.43 5.15
CA VAL A 136 -14.51 -4.57 4.43
C VAL A 136 -15.56 -5.41 3.72
N SER A 137 -16.86 -5.26 4.04
CA SER A 137 -17.88 -5.96 3.25
C SER A 137 -17.94 -5.40 1.83
N GLY A 138 -18.13 -6.32 0.88
CA GLY A 138 -18.30 -5.97 -0.51
C GLY A 138 -19.77 -5.66 -0.80
N PHE A 139 -20.02 -4.47 -1.34
CA PHE A 139 -21.34 -4.01 -1.78
C PHE A 139 -21.42 -3.99 -3.31
N ASP A 140 -22.56 -4.39 -3.88
CA ASP A 140 -22.83 -4.24 -5.32
C ASP A 140 -23.41 -2.83 -5.59
N PRO A 141 -22.79 -2.01 -6.46
CA PRO A 141 -23.33 -0.69 -6.84
C PRO A 141 -24.76 -0.74 -7.39
N PHE A 142 -25.15 -1.85 -8.03
CA PHE A 142 -26.47 -2.03 -8.65
C PHE A 142 -27.45 -2.78 -7.74
N ASP A 143 -27.13 -2.95 -6.46
CA ASP A 143 -28.06 -3.55 -5.51
C ASP A 143 -29.31 -2.68 -5.34
N ALA A 144 -30.48 -3.30 -5.39
CA ALA A 144 -31.80 -2.64 -5.48
C ALA A 144 -32.00 -1.69 -6.69
N ALA A 145 -31.21 -1.82 -7.77
CA ALA A 145 -31.45 -1.05 -9.01
C ALA A 145 -32.62 -1.65 -9.84
N PRO A 146 -33.35 -0.81 -10.61
CA PRO A 146 -34.34 -1.31 -11.56
C PRO A 146 -33.73 -2.34 -12.53
N PRO A 147 -34.48 -3.39 -12.91
CA PRO A 147 -33.94 -4.51 -13.69
C PRO A 147 -33.43 -4.08 -15.08
N THR A 148 -33.95 -2.99 -15.64
CA THR A 148 -33.49 -2.38 -16.90
C THR A 148 -32.07 -1.84 -16.75
N VAL A 149 -31.83 -1.00 -15.73
CA VAL A 149 -30.53 -0.39 -15.44
C VAL A 149 -29.48 -1.44 -15.10
N ARG A 150 -29.86 -2.48 -14.32
CA ARG A 150 -28.94 -3.56 -13.97
C ARG A 150 -28.49 -4.38 -15.18
N ARG A 151 -29.37 -4.60 -16.16
CA ARG A 151 -29.03 -5.31 -17.41
C ARG A 151 -28.12 -4.47 -18.28
N GLU A 152 -28.44 -3.20 -18.48
CA GLU A 152 -27.64 -2.29 -19.30
C GLU A 152 -26.25 -2.04 -18.70
N GLY A 153 -26.18 -1.76 -17.40
CA GLY A 153 -24.91 -1.54 -16.68
C GLY A 153 -24.02 -2.78 -16.65
N ARG A 154 -24.61 -3.99 -16.60
CA ARG A 154 -23.85 -5.26 -16.65
C ARG A 154 -23.55 -5.73 -18.08
N ALA A 155 -24.31 -5.32 -19.09
CA ALA A 155 -24.04 -5.66 -20.49
C ALA A 155 -22.74 -5.03 -21.01
N VAL A 156 -22.35 -3.85 -20.49
CA VAL A 156 -21.04 -3.23 -20.78
C VAL A 156 -19.88 -4.04 -20.17
N ILE A 157 -20.14 -4.78 -19.09
CA ILE A 157 -19.16 -5.58 -18.36
C ILE A 157 -19.43 -7.06 -18.64
N GLN A 158 -19.45 -7.42 -19.92
CA GLN A 158 -19.79 -8.77 -20.39
C GLN A 158 -18.64 -9.75 -20.16
N GLN A 159 -18.45 -10.12 -18.90
CA GLN A 159 -17.82 -11.38 -18.55
C GLN A 159 -18.75 -12.04 -17.53
N GLU A 160 -19.42 -13.12 -17.93
CA GLU A 160 -20.30 -13.90 -17.05
C GLU A 160 -19.44 -14.59 -15.99
N ARG A 161 -19.14 -13.83 -14.95
CA ARG A 161 -18.39 -14.30 -13.80
C ARG A 161 -19.35 -14.52 -12.65
N GLY A 162 -19.19 -15.64 -11.95
CA GLY A 162 -20.20 -16.22 -11.07
C GLY A 162 -20.65 -15.32 -9.92
N GLY A 163 -21.67 -14.49 -10.13
CA GLY A 163 -22.56 -13.88 -9.13
C GLY A 163 -21.98 -12.87 -8.12
N HIS A 164 -20.70 -12.95 -7.73
CA HIS A 164 -20.14 -12.25 -6.56
C HIS A 164 -18.97 -11.30 -6.89
N GLU A 165 -18.50 -11.28 -8.14
CA GLU A 165 -17.29 -10.56 -8.56
C GLU A 165 -17.47 -9.04 -8.79
N PHE A 166 -18.68 -8.50 -8.63
CA PHE A 166 -18.98 -7.07 -8.80
C PHE A 166 -19.05 -6.27 -7.49
N ARG A 167 -18.66 -6.89 -6.37
CA ARG A 167 -18.71 -6.25 -5.06
C ARG A 167 -17.47 -5.38 -4.83
N LEU A 168 -17.64 -4.19 -4.30
CA LEU A 168 -16.56 -3.26 -3.94
C LEU A 168 -16.63 -2.96 -2.44
N THR A 169 -15.48 -2.90 -1.78
CA THR A 169 -15.41 -2.56 -0.35
C THR A 169 -15.28 -1.06 -0.16
N ALA A 170 -15.83 -0.54 0.94
CA ALA A 170 -15.68 0.88 1.29
C ALA A 170 -14.20 1.24 1.48
N LEU A 171 -13.41 0.36 2.10
CA LEU A 171 -11.97 0.56 2.28
C LEU A 171 -11.23 0.67 0.94
N LYS A 172 -11.59 -0.14 -0.07
CA LYS A 172 -10.99 -0.04 -1.42
C LYS A 172 -11.32 1.30 -2.08
N LEU A 173 -12.55 1.80 -1.95
CA LEU A 173 -12.94 3.12 -2.47
C LEU A 173 -12.24 4.26 -1.72
N ALA A 174 -12.02 4.12 -0.40
CA ALA A 174 -11.25 5.07 0.38
C ALA A 174 -9.80 5.15 -0.09
N ILE A 175 -9.18 4.00 -0.39
CA ILE A 175 -7.82 3.94 -0.94
C ILE A 175 -7.78 4.54 -2.35
N LEU A 176 -8.70 4.15 -3.22
CA LEU A 176 -8.77 4.63 -4.61
C LEU A 176 -8.97 6.15 -4.71
N SER A 177 -9.71 6.74 -3.77
CA SER A 177 -9.95 8.20 -3.70
C SER A 177 -8.98 8.95 -2.78
N GLU A 178 -7.87 8.31 -2.37
CA GLU A 178 -6.85 8.84 -1.46
C GLU A 178 -7.43 9.53 -0.22
N SER A 179 -8.40 8.90 0.44
CA SER A 179 -9.13 9.44 1.59
C SER A 179 -8.31 9.33 2.90
N LYS A 180 -7.32 10.21 3.05
CA LYS A 180 -6.39 10.20 4.21
C LYS A 180 -7.05 10.51 5.54
N ILE A 181 -8.12 11.33 5.56
CA ILE A 181 -8.80 11.74 6.80
C ILE A 181 -9.59 10.55 7.36
N LEU A 182 -10.32 9.85 6.50
CA LEU A 182 -11.08 8.67 6.89
C LEU A 182 -10.16 7.54 7.31
N ILE A 183 -9.10 7.28 6.53
CA ILE A 183 -8.14 6.21 6.84
C ILE A 183 -7.36 6.53 8.11
N GLY A 184 -7.04 7.80 8.37
CA GLY A 184 -6.37 8.21 9.59
C GLY A 184 -7.23 8.18 10.86
N SER A 185 -8.55 8.01 10.74
CA SER A 185 -9.44 7.90 11.89
C SER A 185 -9.16 6.66 12.75
N LEU A 186 -9.38 6.77 14.07
CA LEU A 186 -9.16 5.67 15.01
C LEU A 186 -10.00 4.43 14.66
N ALA A 187 -11.26 4.64 14.27
CA ALA A 187 -12.18 3.57 13.88
C ALA A 187 -11.65 2.78 12.67
N CYS A 188 -11.21 3.48 11.61
CA CYS A 188 -10.63 2.85 10.43
C CYS A 188 -9.31 2.12 10.77
N GLN A 189 -8.42 2.79 11.51
CA GLN A 189 -7.16 2.18 11.95
C GLN A 189 -7.38 0.94 12.81
N ARG A 190 -8.42 0.89 13.63
CA ARG A 190 -8.75 -0.29 14.43
C ARG A 190 -9.10 -1.49 13.53
N VAL A 191 -9.89 -1.28 12.47
CA VAL A 191 -10.21 -2.32 11.47
C VAL A 191 -8.99 -2.73 10.66
N VAL A 192 -8.23 -1.76 10.12
CA VAL A 192 -7.00 -2.02 9.35
C VAL A 192 -6.01 -2.84 10.19
N ASN A 193 -5.81 -2.48 11.46
CA ASN A 193 -4.98 -3.23 12.39
C ASN A 193 -5.52 -4.65 12.65
N ALA A 194 -6.83 -4.81 12.74
CA ALA A 194 -7.46 -6.12 12.93
C ALA A 194 -7.31 -7.01 11.69
N VAL A 195 -7.42 -6.45 10.48
CA VAL A 195 -7.16 -7.14 9.21
C VAL A 195 -5.68 -7.52 9.11
N TYR A 196 -4.76 -6.58 9.36
CA TYR A 196 -3.31 -6.84 9.32
C TYR A 196 -2.90 -7.98 10.26
N ARG A 197 -3.49 -8.03 11.47
CA ARG A 197 -3.24 -9.09 12.46
C ARG A 197 -3.97 -10.41 12.15
N GLY A 198 -4.89 -10.44 11.19
CA GLY A 198 -5.71 -11.61 10.88
C GLY A 198 -6.76 -11.93 11.95
N LEU A 199 -7.24 -10.92 12.68
CA LEU A 199 -8.37 -11.06 13.61
C LEU A 199 -9.71 -11.03 12.86
N VAL A 200 -9.80 -10.24 11.80
CA VAL A 200 -10.95 -10.22 10.90
C VAL A 200 -10.65 -11.16 9.74
N VAL A 201 -11.53 -12.13 9.50
CA VAL A 201 -11.45 -13.05 8.37
C VAL A 201 -12.60 -12.75 7.43
N TYR A 202 -12.25 -12.46 6.18
CA TYR A 202 -13.18 -12.20 5.10
C TYR A 202 -12.66 -12.85 3.82
N THR A 203 -13.54 -13.05 2.83
CA THR A 203 -13.13 -13.46 1.48
C THR A 203 -12.73 -12.20 0.69
N PRO A 204 -11.44 -11.99 0.38
CA PRO A 204 -11.02 -10.87 -0.47
C PRO A 204 -11.56 -10.98 -1.90
N LEU A 205 -11.76 -9.82 -2.52
CA LEU A 205 -12.30 -9.67 -3.87
C LEU A 205 -11.17 -9.24 -4.82
N SER A 206 -10.78 -10.09 -5.76
CA SER A 206 -9.83 -9.80 -6.84
C SER A 206 -10.52 -9.33 -8.11
N PHE A 207 -9.75 -8.67 -8.97
CA PHE A 207 -10.19 -8.35 -10.33
C PHE A 207 -10.01 -9.51 -11.30
N VAL A 208 -8.93 -10.29 -11.17
CA VAL A 208 -8.63 -11.45 -12.00
C VAL A 208 -7.87 -12.46 -11.13
N ASP A 209 -8.34 -13.70 -11.13
CA ASP A 209 -7.61 -14.82 -10.53
C ASP A 209 -7.14 -15.76 -11.63
N ILE A 210 -5.88 -16.20 -11.52
CA ILE A 210 -5.32 -17.23 -12.38
C ILE A 210 -5.92 -18.59 -11.99
N LEU A 211 -6.09 -18.85 -10.69
CA LEU A 211 -6.68 -20.08 -10.17
C LEU A 211 -7.85 -19.79 -9.21
N PRO A 212 -9.05 -19.46 -9.74
CA PRO A 212 -10.18 -19.05 -8.92
C PRO A 212 -10.71 -20.20 -8.06
N ASP A 213 -10.80 -19.98 -6.75
CA ASP A 213 -11.28 -20.97 -5.77
C ASP A 213 -12.33 -20.37 -4.81
N HIS A 214 -13.31 -19.65 -5.38
CA HIS A 214 -14.39 -18.97 -4.63
C HIS A 214 -15.64 -19.83 -4.45
N TYR A 215 -15.49 -21.16 -4.36
CA TYR A 215 -16.66 -22.05 -4.25
C TYR A 215 -17.51 -21.81 -2.98
N LYS A 216 -16.90 -21.29 -1.90
CA LYS A 216 -17.58 -21.02 -0.63
C LYS A 216 -17.27 -19.62 -0.10
N ASP A 217 -18.20 -18.69 -0.31
CA ASP A 217 -18.18 -17.39 0.35
C ASP A 217 -18.50 -17.53 1.84
N ARG A 218 -17.65 -16.96 2.68
CA ARG A 218 -17.92 -16.88 4.11
C ARG A 218 -18.13 -15.43 4.51
N PRO A 219 -19.17 -15.14 5.31
CA PRO A 219 -19.36 -13.80 5.82
C PRO A 219 -18.18 -13.40 6.71
N ILE A 220 -18.02 -12.10 6.86
CA ILE A 220 -17.00 -11.51 7.73
C ILE A 220 -17.19 -12.05 9.14
N SER A 221 -16.12 -12.57 9.71
CA SER A 221 -16.15 -13.16 11.04
C SER A 221 -14.88 -12.84 11.81
N LEU A 222 -15.01 -12.82 13.13
CA LEU A 222 -13.86 -12.69 14.02
C LEU A 222 -13.20 -14.06 14.20
N TYR A 223 -11.89 -14.08 14.05
CA TYR A 223 -11.10 -15.27 14.25
C TYR A 223 -10.86 -15.56 15.74
N GLU A 224 -11.17 -16.79 16.13
CA GLU A 224 -10.89 -17.31 17.47
C GLU A 224 -9.81 -18.39 17.42
N PRO A 225 -8.58 -18.12 17.93
CA PRO A 225 -7.47 -19.08 17.87
C PRO A 225 -7.73 -20.40 18.63
N ARG A 226 -8.65 -20.38 19.61
CA ARG A 226 -9.00 -21.54 20.44
C ARG A 226 -9.91 -22.54 19.70
N ARG A 227 -10.83 -22.03 18.87
CA ARG A 227 -11.82 -22.84 18.16
C ARG A 227 -11.36 -23.23 16.75
N ALA A 228 -10.36 -22.53 16.21
CA ALA A 228 -9.84 -22.80 14.88
C ALA A 228 -9.11 -24.15 14.78
N SER A 229 -9.28 -24.84 13.64
CA SER A 229 -8.51 -26.03 13.29
C SER A 229 -7.00 -25.74 13.21
N ILE A 230 -6.17 -26.73 13.51
CA ILE A 230 -4.70 -26.59 13.55
C ILE A 230 -4.13 -26.29 12.14
N LEU A 231 -4.71 -26.87 11.09
CA LEU A 231 -4.29 -26.69 9.70
C LEU A 231 -5.22 -25.74 8.93
N ASN A 232 -5.40 -24.53 9.45
CA ASN A 232 -6.25 -23.52 8.81
C ASN A 232 -5.47 -22.77 7.71
N HIS A 233 -5.60 -23.22 6.47
CA HIS A 233 -4.93 -22.63 5.29
C HIS A 233 -5.21 -21.12 5.11
N ARG A 234 -6.36 -20.62 5.57
CA ARG A 234 -6.75 -19.20 5.45
C ARG A 234 -5.84 -18.26 6.22
N ARG A 235 -4.98 -18.80 7.10
CA ARG A 235 -3.96 -18.00 7.77
C ARG A 235 -2.89 -17.49 6.82
N LEU A 236 -2.62 -18.18 5.71
CA LEU A 236 -1.66 -17.75 4.70
C LEU A 236 -2.08 -16.46 3.98
N ILE A 237 -3.37 -16.12 4.03
CA ILE A 237 -3.94 -14.87 3.46
C ILE A 237 -3.69 -13.66 4.38
N VAL A 238 -3.33 -13.88 5.66
CA VAL A 238 -3.17 -12.79 6.63
C VAL A 238 -1.97 -11.91 6.26
N PRO A 239 -2.13 -10.58 6.07
CA PRO A 239 -1.09 -9.70 5.54
C PRO A 239 0.23 -9.73 6.33
N ARG A 240 0.14 -9.72 7.67
CA ARG A 240 1.34 -9.77 8.51
C ARG A 240 2.16 -11.03 8.26
N LEU A 241 1.51 -12.18 8.22
CA LEU A 241 2.18 -13.44 8.01
C LEU A 241 2.69 -13.52 6.58
N ARG A 242 1.89 -13.06 5.62
CA ARG A 242 2.26 -13.01 4.22
C ARG A 242 3.54 -12.22 4.01
N ASN A 243 3.67 -11.05 4.62
CA ASN A 243 4.91 -10.26 4.55
C ASN A 243 6.12 -11.03 5.12
N MET A 244 5.93 -11.78 6.22
CA MET A 244 7.01 -12.63 6.76
C MET A 244 7.38 -13.79 5.82
N ILE A 245 6.40 -14.39 5.16
CA ILE A 245 6.61 -15.47 4.17
C ILE A 245 7.31 -14.92 2.93
N GLU A 246 6.88 -13.77 2.40
CA GLU A 246 7.50 -13.11 1.25
C GLU A 246 8.95 -12.71 1.55
N LEU A 247 9.24 -12.19 2.75
CA LEU A 247 10.61 -11.95 3.21
C LEU A 247 11.41 -13.26 3.30
N ALA A 248 10.83 -14.34 3.82
CA ALA A 248 11.50 -15.64 3.89
C ALA A 248 11.82 -16.19 2.50
N HIS A 249 10.87 -16.16 1.56
CA HIS A 249 11.08 -16.56 0.17
C HIS A 249 12.16 -15.71 -0.50
N PHE A 250 12.15 -14.40 -0.30
CA PHE A 250 13.18 -13.52 -0.84
C PHE A 250 14.56 -13.78 -0.22
N THR A 251 14.62 -14.11 1.07
CA THR A 251 15.87 -14.50 1.74
C THR A 251 16.41 -15.81 1.15
N VAL A 252 15.54 -16.80 0.90
CA VAL A 252 15.92 -18.05 0.23
C VAL A 252 16.40 -17.80 -1.20
N LEU A 253 15.71 -16.93 -1.96
CA LEU A 253 16.14 -16.50 -3.30
C LEU A 253 17.55 -15.90 -3.26
N LEU A 254 17.80 -14.99 -2.32
CA LEU A 254 19.10 -14.34 -2.16
C LEU A 254 20.19 -15.35 -1.77
N CYS A 255 19.89 -16.28 -0.86
CA CYS A 255 20.82 -17.35 -0.51
C CYS A 255 21.15 -18.22 -1.73
N LEU A 256 20.15 -18.62 -2.52
CA LEU A 256 20.37 -19.40 -3.75
C LEU A 256 21.18 -18.60 -4.77
N TYR A 257 20.87 -17.31 -4.96
CA TYR A 257 21.64 -16.42 -5.83
C TYR A 257 23.12 -16.34 -5.41
N VAL A 258 23.39 -16.08 -4.12
CA VAL A 258 24.76 -16.00 -3.60
C VAL A 258 25.46 -17.35 -3.73
N LEU A 259 24.78 -18.46 -3.43
CA LEU A 259 25.34 -19.81 -3.61
C LEU A 259 25.69 -20.06 -5.08
N THR A 260 24.84 -19.70 -6.04
CA THR A 260 25.16 -19.84 -7.48
C THR A 260 26.36 -19.01 -7.89
N MET A 261 26.50 -17.79 -7.35
CA MET A 261 27.62 -16.91 -7.67
C MET A 261 28.94 -17.35 -7.03
N ILE A 262 28.90 -17.95 -5.85
CA ILE A 262 30.10 -18.50 -5.20
C ILE A 262 30.52 -19.80 -5.87
N CYS A 263 29.58 -20.72 -6.10
CA CYS A 263 29.87 -22.03 -6.70
C CYS A 263 30.25 -21.94 -8.17
N ARG A 264 30.02 -20.80 -8.83
CA ARG A 264 30.56 -20.48 -10.17
C ARG A 264 32.08 -20.63 -10.25
N GLY A 265 32.81 -20.40 -9.15
CA GLY A 265 34.27 -20.43 -9.13
C GLY A 265 34.88 -21.83 -9.16
N ASP A 266 34.13 -22.87 -8.77
CA ASP A 266 34.60 -24.26 -8.78
C ASP A 266 34.29 -24.89 -10.14
N GLN A 267 35.31 -25.46 -10.78
CA GLN A 267 35.26 -26.07 -12.12
C GLN A 267 34.54 -27.44 -12.15
N ASP A 268 33.70 -27.76 -11.16
CA ASP A 268 32.93 -29.01 -11.12
C ASP A 268 31.56 -28.82 -11.81
N PRO A 269 31.39 -29.22 -13.08
CA PRO A 269 30.18 -28.94 -13.86
C PRO A 269 28.91 -29.55 -13.26
N GLY A 270 29.02 -30.64 -12.48
CA GLY A 270 27.89 -31.29 -11.84
C GLY A 270 27.29 -30.51 -10.66
N VAL A 271 28.14 -29.85 -9.86
CA VAL A 271 27.70 -29.12 -8.66
C VAL A 271 27.13 -27.75 -9.02
N LEU A 272 27.75 -27.08 -10.00
CA LEU A 272 27.26 -25.81 -10.55
C LEU A 272 25.84 -25.95 -11.11
N GLY A 273 25.58 -27.01 -11.87
CA GLY A 273 24.27 -27.26 -12.48
C GLY A 273 23.14 -27.45 -11.48
N VAL A 274 23.40 -28.06 -10.31
CA VAL A 274 22.37 -28.27 -9.28
C VAL A 274 21.95 -26.96 -8.62
N TYR A 275 22.91 -26.13 -8.20
CA TYR A 275 22.60 -24.84 -7.57
C TYR A 275 22.00 -23.87 -8.57
N GLU A 276 22.49 -23.87 -9.82
CA GLU A 276 21.93 -23.05 -10.88
C GLU A 276 20.49 -23.45 -11.20
N ALA A 277 20.21 -24.75 -11.36
CA ALA A 277 18.86 -25.24 -11.58
C ALA A 277 17.93 -24.92 -10.39
N ALA A 278 18.41 -25.10 -9.16
CA ALA A 278 17.65 -24.75 -7.95
C ALA A 278 17.32 -23.25 -7.91
N PHE A 279 18.29 -22.39 -8.20
CA PHE A 279 18.10 -20.96 -8.31
C PHE A 279 17.13 -20.59 -9.44
N ALA A 280 17.29 -21.16 -10.64
CA ALA A 280 16.44 -20.86 -11.79
C ALA A 280 14.98 -21.26 -11.54
N ILE A 281 14.74 -22.46 -11.00
CA ILE A 281 13.41 -22.96 -10.67
C ILE A 281 12.76 -22.12 -9.56
N PHE A 282 13.51 -21.81 -8.50
CA PHE A 282 12.99 -21.00 -7.40
C PHE A 282 12.69 -19.56 -7.85
N THR A 283 13.58 -18.96 -8.64
CA THR A 283 13.42 -17.61 -9.19
C THR A 283 12.24 -17.56 -10.14
N ALA A 284 12.07 -18.54 -11.04
CA ALA A 284 10.89 -18.62 -11.89
C ALA A 284 9.59 -18.67 -11.07
N GLY A 285 9.59 -19.40 -9.95
CA GLY A 285 8.46 -19.45 -9.04
C GLY A 285 8.19 -18.08 -8.40
N TRP A 286 9.23 -17.41 -7.91
CA TRP A 286 9.09 -16.07 -7.34
C TRP A 286 8.64 -15.02 -8.39
N VAL A 287 9.13 -15.10 -9.63
CA VAL A 287 8.69 -14.25 -10.76
C VAL A 287 7.21 -14.47 -11.07
N LEU A 288 6.75 -15.73 -11.06
CA LEU A 288 5.33 -16.06 -11.22
C LEU A 288 4.47 -15.44 -10.11
N GLU A 289 4.92 -15.43 -8.86
CA GLU A 289 4.21 -14.73 -7.77
C GLU A 289 4.11 -13.23 -8.02
N GLN A 290 5.18 -12.58 -8.49
CA GLN A 290 5.14 -11.14 -8.82
C GLN A 290 4.20 -10.86 -9.98
N PHE A 291 4.25 -11.68 -11.03
CA PHE A 291 3.38 -11.55 -12.19
C PHE A 291 1.89 -11.74 -11.82
N ALA A 292 1.58 -12.75 -10.99
CA ALA A 292 0.24 -12.96 -10.46
C ALA A 292 -0.23 -11.75 -9.65
N ALA A 293 0.65 -11.14 -8.85
CA ALA A 293 0.29 -9.96 -8.04
C ALA A 293 -0.01 -8.72 -8.89
N ILE A 294 0.68 -8.56 -10.02
CA ILE A 294 0.40 -7.50 -11.01
C ILE A 294 -0.99 -7.70 -11.63
N ILE A 295 -1.34 -8.95 -11.98
CA ILE A 295 -2.64 -9.29 -12.57
C ILE A 295 -3.78 -9.08 -11.58
N GLU A 296 -3.62 -9.51 -10.32
CA GLU A 296 -4.70 -9.49 -9.33
C GLU A 296 -5.15 -8.08 -8.94
N HIS A 297 -4.19 -7.18 -8.72
CA HIS A 297 -4.45 -5.83 -8.21
C HIS A 297 -4.40 -4.74 -9.27
N GLY A 298 -3.87 -5.04 -10.45
CA GLY A 298 -3.64 -4.09 -11.53
C GLY A 298 -2.33 -3.32 -11.39
N TRP A 299 -1.84 -2.81 -12.51
CA TRP A 299 -0.57 -2.09 -12.61
C TRP A 299 -0.53 -0.85 -11.72
N GLU A 300 -1.61 -0.07 -11.66
CA GLU A 300 -1.63 1.19 -10.90
C GLU A 300 -1.41 1.00 -9.40
N VAL A 301 -1.94 -0.10 -8.85
CA VAL A 301 -1.78 -0.43 -7.43
C VAL A 301 -0.41 -1.05 -7.17
N HIS A 302 0.08 -1.90 -8.08
CA HIS A 302 1.38 -2.53 -7.94
C HIS A 302 2.54 -1.53 -8.08
N ALA A 303 2.44 -0.57 -9.00
CA ALA A 303 3.43 0.51 -9.18
C ALA A 303 3.47 1.49 -7.99
N GLN A 304 2.45 1.51 -7.12
CA GLN A 304 2.49 2.24 -5.84
C GLN A 304 3.30 1.52 -4.76
N ASN A 305 3.73 0.28 -4.99
CA ASN A 305 4.68 -0.36 -4.10
C ASN A 305 6.09 0.12 -4.47
N LEU A 306 6.75 0.79 -3.52
CA LEU A 306 8.14 1.24 -3.55
C LEU A 306 9.10 0.28 -4.25
N TRP A 307 8.88 -1.01 -4.03
CA TRP A 307 9.82 -2.05 -4.38
C TRP A 307 9.52 -2.72 -5.71
N SER A 308 8.36 -2.41 -6.29
CA SER A 308 7.91 -2.99 -7.56
C SER A 308 8.88 -2.68 -8.70
N PHE A 309 9.51 -1.50 -8.72
CA PHE A 309 10.47 -1.19 -9.79
C PHE A 309 11.77 -2.01 -9.67
N LEU A 310 12.28 -2.25 -8.46
CA LEU A 310 13.44 -3.13 -8.24
C LEU A 310 13.09 -4.57 -8.63
N ASP A 311 11.90 -5.04 -8.28
CA ASP A 311 11.40 -6.36 -8.69
C ASP A 311 11.30 -6.48 -10.19
N LEU A 312 10.67 -5.50 -10.84
CA LEU A 312 10.52 -5.48 -12.29
C LEU A 312 11.88 -5.49 -13.00
N THR A 313 12.85 -4.76 -12.45
CA THR A 313 14.22 -4.72 -13.00
C THR A 313 14.90 -6.08 -12.84
N PHE A 314 14.74 -6.73 -11.69
CA PHE A 314 15.25 -8.09 -11.47
C PHE A 314 14.54 -9.13 -12.36
N ILE A 315 13.22 -9.04 -12.53
CA ILE A 315 12.44 -9.87 -13.46
C ILE A 315 12.96 -9.73 -14.89
N LEU A 316 13.26 -8.49 -15.33
CA LEU A 316 13.82 -8.24 -16.66
C LEU A 316 15.20 -8.86 -16.82
N ILE A 317 16.10 -8.68 -15.85
CA ILE A 317 17.45 -9.29 -15.88
C ILE A 317 17.34 -10.81 -15.91
N PHE A 318 16.47 -11.39 -15.06
CA PHE A 318 16.23 -12.83 -15.03
C PHE A 318 15.63 -13.34 -16.34
N GLY A 319 14.73 -12.58 -16.97
CA GLY A 319 14.16 -12.90 -18.27
C GLY A 319 15.23 -12.96 -19.37
N VAL A 320 16.13 -11.98 -19.42
CA VAL A 320 17.27 -12.00 -20.34
C VAL A 320 18.18 -13.20 -20.06
N TYR A 321 18.56 -13.42 -18.80
CA TYR A 321 19.32 -14.62 -18.39
C TYR A 321 18.63 -15.91 -18.84
N GLY A 322 17.31 -16.02 -18.66
CA GLY A 322 16.53 -17.20 -19.05
C GLY A 322 16.54 -17.44 -20.56
N VAL A 323 16.42 -16.38 -21.37
CA VAL A 323 16.51 -16.50 -22.83
C VAL A 323 17.89 -17.02 -23.25
N PHE A 324 18.96 -16.41 -22.75
CA PHE A 324 20.33 -16.85 -23.05
C PHE A 324 20.55 -18.30 -22.59
N ARG A 325 20.07 -18.66 -21.39
CA ARG A 325 20.24 -20.00 -20.85
C ARG A 325 19.49 -21.06 -21.65
N VAL A 326 18.28 -20.75 -22.11
CA VAL A 326 17.56 -21.63 -23.04
C VAL A 326 18.32 -21.75 -24.36
N THR A 327 18.82 -20.66 -24.94
CA THR A 327 19.59 -20.76 -26.20
C THR A 327 20.89 -21.56 -26.06
N GLU A 328 21.61 -21.45 -24.94
CA GLU A 328 22.79 -22.25 -24.65
C GLU A 328 22.45 -23.74 -24.57
N LEU A 329 21.38 -24.10 -23.86
CA LEU A 329 20.93 -25.49 -23.74
C LEU A 329 20.50 -26.11 -25.09
N TRP A 330 19.99 -25.30 -26.02
CA TRP A 330 19.51 -25.77 -27.31
C TRP A 330 20.59 -25.82 -28.40
N PHE A 331 21.52 -24.87 -28.42
CA PHE A 331 22.52 -24.74 -29.49
C PHE A 331 23.93 -25.17 -29.06
N ASN A 332 24.47 -24.55 -28.00
CA ASN A 332 25.86 -24.74 -27.56
C ASN A 332 25.95 -24.81 -26.03
N PRO A 333 25.99 -26.01 -25.42
CA PRO A 333 26.04 -26.15 -23.96
C PRO A 333 27.38 -25.72 -23.33
N GLU A 334 28.42 -25.46 -24.14
CA GLU A 334 29.74 -25.05 -23.65
C GLU A 334 29.93 -23.53 -23.54
N ASP A 335 29.00 -22.75 -24.09
CA ASP A 335 29.03 -21.28 -24.06
C ASP A 335 28.34 -20.77 -22.78
N TYR A 336 29.08 -20.09 -21.88
CA TYR A 336 28.57 -19.59 -20.59
C TYR A 336 28.30 -18.08 -20.61
N TYR A 337 27.46 -17.60 -21.53
CA TYR A 337 27.14 -16.17 -21.68
C TYR A 337 26.01 -15.70 -20.73
N GLY A 338 25.18 -16.61 -20.21
CA GLY A 338 24.09 -16.29 -19.28
C GLY A 338 24.55 -15.86 -17.89
N LEU A 339 25.54 -16.55 -17.31
CA LEU A 339 26.01 -16.27 -15.93
C LEU A 339 26.57 -14.86 -15.73
N PRO A 340 27.34 -14.25 -16.66
CA PRO A 340 27.74 -12.85 -16.59
C PRO A 340 26.58 -11.85 -16.46
N ILE A 341 25.43 -12.13 -17.09
CA ILE A 341 24.24 -11.25 -17.03
C ILE A 341 23.72 -11.16 -15.60
N LEU A 342 23.77 -12.28 -14.88
CA LEU A 342 23.30 -12.39 -13.52
C LEU A 342 24.17 -11.58 -12.51
N CYS A 343 25.39 -11.17 -12.89
CA CYS A 343 26.21 -10.26 -12.09
C CYS A 343 25.56 -8.87 -11.95
N ILE A 344 24.82 -8.43 -12.96
CA ILE A 344 24.12 -7.13 -12.96
C ILE A 344 22.94 -7.14 -11.97
N ALA A 345 22.47 -8.33 -11.56
CA ALA A 345 21.40 -8.45 -10.56
C ALA A 345 21.87 -8.15 -9.12
N ALA A 346 23.17 -8.24 -8.81
CA ALA A 346 23.67 -8.12 -7.43
C ALA A 346 23.29 -6.79 -6.76
N PRO A 347 23.50 -5.61 -7.39
CA PRO A 347 23.13 -4.33 -6.79
C PRO A 347 21.62 -4.23 -6.52
N ILE A 348 20.79 -4.83 -7.36
CA ILE A 348 19.32 -4.77 -7.24
C ILE A 348 18.83 -5.69 -6.11
N LEU A 349 19.36 -6.91 -6.01
CA LEU A 349 18.99 -7.84 -4.94
C LEU A 349 19.47 -7.35 -3.56
N LEU A 350 20.70 -6.80 -3.49
CA LEU A 350 21.27 -6.27 -2.25
C LEU A 350 20.58 -4.98 -1.79
N THR A 351 20.22 -4.09 -2.71
CA THR A 351 19.42 -2.91 -2.34
C THR A 351 18.05 -3.34 -1.84
N ARG A 352 17.40 -4.29 -2.51
CA ARG A 352 16.09 -4.80 -2.10
C ARG A 352 16.05 -5.38 -0.68
N ILE A 353 17.08 -6.11 -0.23
CA ILE A 353 17.12 -6.62 1.15
C ILE A 353 17.27 -5.50 2.18
N ALA A 354 18.13 -4.50 1.92
CA ALA A 354 18.36 -3.39 2.84
C ALA A 354 17.06 -2.62 3.14
N PHE A 355 16.24 -2.45 2.13
CA PHE A 355 14.94 -1.79 2.22
C PHE A 355 13.87 -2.60 2.98
N ASN A 356 13.96 -3.92 3.00
CA ASN A 356 13.04 -4.79 3.75
C ASN A 356 13.31 -4.73 5.27
N PHE A 357 14.55 -4.42 5.68
CA PHE A 357 14.91 -4.29 7.10
C PHE A 357 14.42 -2.99 7.76
N MET A 358 14.03 -1.97 7.00
CA MET A 358 13.64 -0.65 7.53
C MET A 358 12.28 -0.11 6.97
N PRO A 359 11.17 -0.86 7.13
CA PRO A 359 9.89 -0.47 6.52
C PRO A 359 9.23 0.75 7.19
N ASP A 360 9.49 1.00 8.48
CA ASP A 360 8.79 2.02 9.28
C ASP A 360 9.55 3.36 9.39
N ASN A 361 10.69 3.49 8.71
CA ASN A 361 11.48 4.71 8.76
C ASN A 361 10.89 5.79 7.84
N ILE A 362 10.53 6.95 8.41
CA ILE A 362 9.91 8.06 7.68
C ILE A 362 10.71 8.49 6.44
N VAL A 363 12.05 8.40 6.49
CA VAL A 363 12.93 8.76 5.38
C VAL A 363 12.65 7.92 4.13
N PHE A 364 12.43 6.61 4.30
CA PHE A 364 12.11 5.71 3.19
C PHE A 364 10.68 5.92 2.68
N ILE A 365 9.76 6.26 3.59
CA ILE A 365 8.40 6.67 3.24
C ILE A 365 8.46 7.95 2.39
N ALA A 366 9.28 8.93 2.74
CA ALA A 366 9.43 10.16 1.97
C ALA A 366 10.07 9.90 0.60
N LEU A 367 11.15 9.10 0.56
CA LEU A 367 11.84 8.70 -0.68
C LEU A 367 10.87 8.11 -1.71
N HIS A 368 9.91 7.31 -1.27
CA HIS A 368 8.86 6.77 -2.15
C HIS A 368 8.06 7.82 -2.88
N ALA A 369 7.50 8.78 -2.15
CA ALA A 369 6.56 9.72 -2.72
C ALA A 369 7.29 10.69 -3.66
N MET A 370 8.59 10.87 -3.44
CA MET A 370 9.48 11.62 -4.32
C MET A 370 9.85 10.87 -5.61
N MET A 371 9.71 9.53 -5.69
CA MET A 371 10.16 8.73 -6.83
C MET A 371 9.43 9.11 -8.13
N ARG A 372 8.14 9.46 -8.06
CA ARG A 372 7.39 9.91 -9.25
C ARG A 372 7.97 11.19 -9.84
N ASP A 373 8.31 12.14 -8.99
CA ASP A 373 8.88 13.41 -9.39
C ASP A 373 10.30 13.23 -9.92
N PHE A 374 11.10 12.40 -9.24
CA PHE A 374 12.42 11.97 -9.70
C PHE A 374 12.34 11.33 -11.09
N MET A 375 11.51 10.31 -11.29
CA MET A 375 11.39 9.59 -12.57
C MET A 375 10.95 10.49 -13.73
N ARG A 376 10.03 11.43 -13.49
CA ARG A 376 9.61 12.40 -14.51
C ARG A 376 10.77 13.30 -14.95
N LEU A 377 11.54 13.81 -14.00
CA LEU A 377 12.71 14.65 -14.30
C LEU A 377 13.83 13.85 -14.94
N THR A 378 14.09 12.63 -14.45
CA THR A 378 15.06 11.71 -15.06
C THR A 378 14.69 11.37 -16.49
N PHE A 379 13.40 11.16 -16.79
CA PHE A 379 12.94 10.93 -18.16
C PHE A 379 13.21 12.14 -19.06
N ILE A 380 12.89 13.36 -18.61
CA ILE A 380 13.19 14.60 -19.36
C ILE A 380 14.70 14.78 -19.54
N ALA A 381 15.49 14.47 -18.52
CA ALA A 381 16.95 14.51 -18.58
C ALA A 381 17.51 13.52 -19.61
N ILE A 382 17.04 12.27 -19.63
CA ILE A 382 17.43 11.26 -20.62
C ILE A 382 17.00 11.70 -22.03
N TRP A 383 15.80 12.25 -22.19
CA TRP A 383 15.32 12.77 -23.48
C TRP A 383 16.21 13.90 -24.00
N CYS A 384 16.59 14.82 -23.12
CA CYS A 384 17.51 15.90 -23.42
C CYS A 384 18.91 15.35 -23.78
N PHE A 385 19.42 14.41 -22.99
CA PHE A 385 20.69 13.72 -23.24
C PHE A 385 20.71 13.05 -24.63
N ALA A 386 19.64 12.35 -24.99
CA ALA A 386 19.50 11.74 -26.30
C ALA A 386 19.52 12.79 -27.43
N GLY A 387 18.89 13.95 -27.24
CA GLY A 387 18.96 15.07 -28.19
C GLY A 387 20.37 15.62 -28.39
N PHE A 388 21.12 15.84 -27.32
CA PHE A 388 22.52 16.30 -27.40
C PHE A 388 23.44 15.23 -28.00
N LEU A 389 23.21 13.95 -27.66
CA LEU A 389 23.91 12.81 -28.26
C LEU A 389 23.67 12.76 -29.78
N LEU A 390 22.42 12.89 -30.22
CA LEU A 390 22.04 12.97 -31.63
C LEU A 390 22.70 14.16 -32.34
N GLY A 391 22.65 15.35 -31.73
CA GLY A 391 23.27 16.56 -32.29
C GLY A 391 24.77 16.42 -32.49
N LEU A 392 25.51 15.94 -31.49
CA LEU A 392 26.95 15.72 -31.60
C LEU A 392 27.30 14.59 -32.57
N GLY A 393 26.52 13.50 -32.59
CA GLY A 393 26.78 12.41 -33.53
C GLY A 393 26.43 12.75 -34.97
N TRP A 394 25.46 13.63 -35.22
CA TRP A 394 25.24 14.20 -36.56
C TRP A 394 26.35 15.17 -36.96
N LEU A 395 26.81 16.03 -36.05
CA LEU A 395 27.93 16.95 -36.30
C LEU A 395 29.23 16.20 -36.61
N MET A 396 29.50 15.10 -35.93
CA MET A 396 30.65 14.25 -36.24
C MET A 396 30.59 13.68 -37.66
N ARG A 397 29.39 13.27 -38.12
CA ARG A 397 29.21 12.70 -39.46
C ARG A 397 29.42 13.72 -40.58
N THR A 398 29.09 15.00 -40.35
CA THR A 398 29.36 16.05 -41.34
C THR A 398 30.86 16.26 -41.54
N THR A 399 31.64 16.26 -40.47
CA THR A 399 33.11 16.40 -40.54
C THR A 399 33.79 15.20 -41.22
N ALA A 400 33.20 14.00 -41.09
CA ALA A 400 33.69 12.80 -41.75
C ALA A 400 33.35 12.73 -43.25
N ALA A 401 32.41 13.56 -43.73
CA ALA A 401 31.92 13.54 -45.11
C ALA A 401 32.66 14.49 -46.06
N ASP A 402 33.57 15.34 -45.55
CA ASP A 402 34.42 16.23 -46.34
C ASP A 402 35.89 15.76 -46.33
N PRO A 403 36.36 14.96 -47.32
CA PRO A 403 37.77 14.65 -47.46
C PRO A 403 38.56 15.68 -48.28
N GLU A 404 37.92 16.69 -48.89
CA GLU A 404 38.53 17.47 -49.99
C GLU A 404 38.89 18.93 -49.69
N ASP A 405 38.52 19.52 -48.55
CA ASP A 405 38.88 20.93 -48.32
C ASP A 405 40.21 21.09 -47.59
N GLY A 406 41.24 21.22 -48.43
CA GLY A 406 42.57 21.68 -48.07
C GLY A 406 42.56 23.04 -47.36
N VAL A 407 43.55 23.18 -46.47
CA VAL A 407 43.86 24.42 -45.76
C VAL A 407 44.10 25.55 -46.76
N PRO A 408 43.33 26.65 -46.74
CA PRO A 408 43.71 27.84 -47.48
C PRO A 408 44.88 28.49 -46.73
N TRP A 409 45.92 28.87 -47.47
CA TRP A 409 47.10 29.64 -47.03
C TRP A 409 48.31 28.84 -46.50
N SER A 410 48.93 28.05 -47.39
CA SER A 410 50.40 28.06 -47.50
C SER A 410 50.79 27.84 -48.96
N ASN A 411 51.40 28.87 -49.56
CA ASN A 411 51.99 28.82 -50.89
C ASN A 411 53.37 28.19 -50.77
N ASP A 412 53.65 27.12 -51.53
CA ASP A 412 54.99 26.86 -52.09
C ASP A 412 54.93 25.77 -53.19
N GLY A 413 55.20 26.17 -54.43
CA GLY A 413 56.04 25.48 -55.44
C GLY A 413 55.65 24.12 -56.06
N PRO A 414 55.78 23.93 -57.39
CA PRO A 414 55.46 22.68 -58.06
C PRO A 414 56.64 21.69 -58.07
N GLY A 415 56.35 20.42 -57.80
CA GLY A 415 57.19 19.29 -58.21
C GLY A 415 57.82 18.49 -57.07
N THR A 416 57.16 17.39 -56.68
CA THR A 416 57.75 16.05 -56.44
C THR A 416 56.64 15.11 -55.96
N PRO A 417 56.47 13.89 -56.53
CA PRO A 417 55.59 12.89 -55.93
C PRO A 417 56.32 12.31 -54.71
N ALA A 418 56.06 12.85 -53.53
CA ALA A 418 56.54 12.28 -52.28
C ALA A 418 55.79 10.97 -51.99
N PRO A 419 56.49 9.90 -51.56
CA PRO A 419 55.87 8.61 -51.27
C PRO A 419 54.99 8.77 -50.05
N ALA A 420 53.73 8.32 -50.12
CA ALA A 420 52.82 8.30 -48.99
C ALA A 420 53.41 7.50 -47.81
N PRO A 421 53.58 8.10 -46.62
CA PRO A 421 53.84 7.35 -45.40
C PRO A 421 52.70 7.58 -44.40
N GLN A 422 51.90 6.53 -44.25
CA GLN A 422 51.21 6.14 -43.01
C GLN A 422 50.07 7.03 -42.51
N THR A 423 48.97 7.02 -43.24
CA THR A 423 47.62 6.92 -42.65
C THR A 423 47.44 5.56 -41.96
N GLN A 424 48.18 5.31 -40.86
CA GLN A 424 48.01 4.11 -40.03
C GLN A 424 47.46 4.41 -38.62
N LEU A 425 46.97 5.64 -38.37
CA LEU A 425 46.31 5.98 -37.09
C LEU A 425 44.95 6.67 -37.25
N ALA A 426 44.23 6.39 -38.34
CA ALA A 426 42.91 6.97 -38.60
C ALA A 426 41.80 5.92 -38.85
N SER A 427 42.03 4.66 -38.50
CA SER A 427 41.05 3.57 -38.73
C SER A 427 40.40 2.99 -37.46
N ASN A 428 40.75 3.47 -36.25
CA ASN A 428 40.18 2.95 -35.00
C ASN A 428 39.36 3.96 -34.18
N ASN A 429 39.22 5.21 -34.63
CA ASN A 429 38.53 6.27 -33.87
C ASN A 429 37.46 7.00 -34.70
N SER A 430 36.69 6.27 -35.51
CA SER A 430 35.33 6.76 -35.76
C SER A 430 34.65 6.75 -34.40
N ALA A 431 34.54 7.92 -33.77
CA ALA A 431 33.89 8.08 -32.47
C ALA A 431 32.50 7.44 -32.54
N SER A 432 32.41 6.20 -32.07
CA SER A 432 31.15 5.48 -32.04
C SER A 432 30.20 6.32 -31.19
N TRP A 433 28.90 6.27 -31.48
CA TRP A 433 27.86 6.89 -30.64
C TRP A 433 28.05 6.59 -29.14
N VAL A 434 28.65 5.43 -28.85
CA VAL A 434 29.06 4.99 -27.52
C VAL A 434 30.12 5.91 -26.88
N THR A 435 31.13 6.35 -27.64
CA THR A 435 32.20 7.24 -27.17
C THR A 435 31.67 8.63 -26.86
N ILE A 436 30.82 9.19 -27.73
CA ILE A 436 30.17 10.49 -27.49
C ILE A 436 29.24 10.39 -26.27
N GLY A 437 28.47 9.31 -26.15
CA GLY A 437 27.64 9.04 -25.00
C GLY A 437 28.44 8.96 -23.69
N LYS A 438 29.62 8.32 -23.73
CA LYS A 438 30.54 8.26 -22.59
C LYS A 438 31.03 9.65 -22.16
N TRP A 439 31.41 10.50 -23.12
CA TRP A 439 31.83 11.88 -22.81
C TRP A 439 30.70 12.71 -22.21
N LEU A 440 29.50 12.66 -22.80
CA LEU A 440 28.33 13.35 -22.25
C LEU A 440 28.00 12.84 -20.84
N LEU A 441 28.12 11.55 -20.58
CA LEU A 441 27.87 11.00 -19.25
C LEU A 441 28.91 11.51 -18.23
N TRP A 442 30.18 11.58 -18.60
CA TRP A 442 31.22 12.16 -17.74
C TRP A 442 30.98 13.64 -17.45
N ILE A 443 30.55 14.42 -18.45
CA ILE A 443 30.18 15.83 -18.28
C ILE A 443 28.96 15.97 -17.35
N TRP A 444 27.94 15.12 -17.51
CA TRP A 444 26.73 15.11 -16.67
C TRP A 444 27.02 14.84 -15.19
N PHE A 445 27.97 13.95 -14.89
CA PHE A 445 28.38 13.70 -13.51
C PHE A 445 29.51 14.62 -13.03
N GLY A 446 30.00 15.53 -13.88
CA GLY A 446 31.12 16.41 -13.55
C GLY A 446 32.45 15.68 -13.31
N LEU A 447 32.62 14.49 -13.89
CA LEU A 447 33.80 13.63 -13.69
C LEU A 447 34.98 14.06 -14.58
N ASP A 448 34.69 14.58 -15.77
CA ASP A 448 35.72 14.92 -16.76
C ASP A 448 35.26 16.02 -17.74
N GLY A 449 36.20 16.88 -18.14
CA GLY A 449 36.03 17.94 -19.13
C GLY A 449 36.58 17.61 -20.52
N THR A 450 37.30 16.49 -20.68
CA THR A 450 37.90 16.08 -21.97
C THR A 450 36.88 15.98 -23.10
N GLY A 451 35.62 15.69 -22.79
CA GLY A 451 34.54 15.67 -23.77
C GLY A 451 34.38 17.00 -24.52
N ILE A 452 34.59 18.15 -23.86
CA ILE A 452 34.49 19.47 -24.49
C ILE A 452 35.63 19.66 -25.49
N GLU A 453 36.85 19.30 -25.11
CA GLU A 453 38.04 19.38 -25.97
C GLU A 453 37.88 18.48 -27.20
N ARG A 454 37.41 17.24 -27.01
CA ARG A 454 37.17 16.30 -28.11
C ARG A 454 36.07 16.74 -29.06
N THR A 455 35.04 17.42 -28.56
CA THR A 455 34.01 17.97 -29.46
C THR A 455 34.49 19.14 -30.30
N ALA A 456 35.59 19.82 -29.92
CA ALA A 456 36.22 20.85 -30.75
C ALA A 456 36.79 20.28 -32.06
N GLU A 457 37.17 19.00 -32.07
CA GLU A 457 37.67 18.28 -33.24
C GLU A 457 36.55 18.05 -34.28
N PHE A 458 35.27 18.00 -33.86
CA PHE A 458 34.15 17.88 -34.80
C PHE A 458 33.91 19.19 -35.54
N HIS A 459 33.83 20.29 -34.79
CA HIS A 459 33.74 21.63 -35.35
C HIS A 459 34.20 22.63 -34.29
N PHE A 460 35.12 23.53 -34.67
CA PHE A 460 35.80 24.46 -33.75
C PHE A 460 34.83 25.22 -32.83
N ILE A 461 33.69 25.69 -33.37
CA ILE A 461 32.68 26.46 -32.61
C ILE A 461 31.51 25.60 -32.12
N LEU A 462 30.80 24.92 -33.03
CA LEU A 462 29.52 24.23 -32.73
C LEU A 462 29.66 23.06 -31.75
N GLY A 463 30.75 22.29 -31.82
CA GLY A 463 30.95 21.13 -30.93
C GLY A 463 31.10 21.53 -29.47
N PRO A 464 32.08 22.40 -29.12
CA PRO A 464 32.24 22.88 -27.75
C PRO A 464 31.02 23.65 -27.25
N THR A 465 30.36 24.42 -28.12
CA THR A 465 29.13 25.14 -27.76
C THR A 465 28.02 24.17 -27.33
N LEU A 466 27.80 23.09 -28.07
CA LEU A 466 26.81 22.05 -27.69
C LEU A 466 27.20 21.35 -26.38
N ALA A 467 28.47 21.00 -26.19
CA ALA A 467 28.95 20.34 -24.98
C ALA A 467 28.84 21.23 -23.73
N VAL A 468 29.18 22.52 -23.83
CA VAL A 468 29.05 23.50 -22.75
C VAL A 468 27.58 23.79 -22.45
N THR A 469 26.73 23.92 -23.48
CA THR A 469 25.27 24.09 -23.30
C THR A 469 24.68 22.90 -22.55
N PHE A 470 25.10 21.68 -22.90
CA PHE A 470 24.70 20.46 -22.20
C PHE A 470 25.18 20.47 -20.74
N ALA A 471 26.43 20.82 -20.47
CA ALA A 471 26.97 20.91 -19.11
C ALA A 471 26.17 21.91 -18.25
N PHE A 472 25.84 23.08 -18.82
CA PHE A 472 25.04 24.10 -18.15
C PHE A 472 23.60 23.62 -17.88
N LEU A 473 22.94 23.02 -18.87
CA LEU A 473 21.59 22.48 -18.68
C LEU A 473 21.55 21.31 -17.70
N GLY A 474 22.53 20.41 -17.74
CA GLY A 474 22.68 19.28 -16.82
C GLY A 474 22.92 19.72 -15.38
N ASN A 475 24.09 20.30 -15.14
CA ASN A 475 24.60 20.51 -13.79
C ASN A 475 23.96 21.72 -13.11
N THR A 476 23.55 22.73 -13.88
CA THR A 476 22.91 23.93 -13.31
C THR A 476 21.40 23.77 -13.32
N LEU A 477 20.76 23.54 -14.46
CA LEU A 477 19.29 23.56 -14.53
C LEU A 477 18.65 22.28 -14.00
N PHE A 478 19.00 21.11 -14.54
CA PHE A 478 18.32 19.86 -14.15
C PHE A 478 18.59 19.48 -12.70
N LEU A 479 19.84 19.62 -12.23
CA LEU A 479 20.20 19.31 -10.86
C LEU A 479 19.51 20.25 -9.85
N THR A 480 19.44 21.56 -10.12
CA THR A 480 18.76 22.51 -9.22
C THR A 480 17.25 22.30 -9.19
N ILE A 481 16.62 22.05 -10.34
CA ILE A 481 15.20 21.72 -10.42
C ILE A 481 14.90 20.41 -9.67
N LEU A 482 15.77 19.40 -9.82
CA LEU A 482 15.64 18.12 -9.10
C LEU A 482 15.68 18.34 -7.59
N VAL A 483 16.70 19.04 -7.08
CA VAL A 483 16.83 19.33 -5.65
C VAL A 483 15.63 20.15 -5.15
N ALA A 484 15.18 21.15 -5.90
CA ALA A 484 14.04 21.99 -5.51
C ALA A 484 12.72 21.21 -5.42
N ILE A 485 12.42 20.37 -6.42
CA ILE A 485 11.19 19.56 -6.44
C ILE A 485 11.23 18.51 -5.33
N LEU A 486 12.36 17.79 -5.17
CA LEU A 486 12.51 16.83 -4.08
C LEU A 486 12.34 17.49 -2.71
N THR A 487 12.93 18.66 -2.49
CA THR A 487 12.79 19.41 -1.22
C THR A 487 11.35 19.84 -0.95
N ASN A 488 10.65 20.35 -1.97
CA ASN A 488 9.25 20.77 -1.85
C ASN A 488 8.34 19.56 -1.53
N THR A 489 8.51 18.48 -2.27
CA THR A 489 7.75 17.24 -2.08
C THR A 489 8.04 16.63 -0.70
N PHE A 490 9.31 16.55 -0.29
CA PHE A 490 9.71 16.12 1.05
C PHE A 490 9.05 16.95 2.17
N SER A 491 9.08 18.27 2.05
CA SER A 491 8.50 19.18 3.05
C SER A 491 6.99 18.97 3.21
N LYS A 492 6.27 18.76 2.09
CA LYS A 492 4.82 18.49 2.10
C LYS A 492 4.47 17.12 2.70
N ILE A 493 5.34 16.13 2.54
CA ILE A 493 5.14 14.79 3.10
C ILE A 493 5.33 14.85 4.61
N ILE A 494 6.38 15.52 5.10
CA ILE A 494 6.64 15.65 6.53
C ILE A 494 5.51 16.40 7.24
N SER A 495 4.97 17.47 6.64
CA SER A 495 3.90 18.24 7.28
C SER A 495 2.61 17.44 7.52
N ASN A 496 2.40 16.33 6.79
CA ASN A 496 1.23 15.44 6.94
C ASN A 496 1.61 13.99 7.32
N GLU A 497 2.80 13.81 7.90
CA GLU A 497 3.44 12.51 8.12
C GLU A 497 2.50 11.46 8.72
N ALA A 498 1.86 11.78 9.86
CA ALA A 498 1.06 10.80 10.60
C ALA A 498 -0.07 10.20 9.74
N SER A 499 -0.77 11.06 8.97
CA SER A 499 -1.86 10.64 8.09
C SER A 499 -1.34 9.86 6.87
N GLU A 500 -0.17 10.22 6.35
CA GLU A 500 0.48 9.57 5.22
C GLU A 500 0.98 8.16 5.59
N ILE A 501 1.59 8.01 6.77
CA ILE A 501 2.03 6.72 7.32
C ILE A 501 0.83 5.79 7.49
N GLN A 502 -0.24 6.29 8.11
CA GLN A 502 -1.47 5.53 8.34
C GLN A 502 -2.15 5.11 7.04
N PHE A 503 -2.18 6.00 6.05
CA PHE A 503 -2.69 5.71 4.72
C PHE A 503 -1.90 4.59 4.04
N ARG A 504 -0.57 4.71 3.99
CA ARG A 504 0.29 3.70 3.37
C ARG A 504 0.22 2.36 4.05
N ARG A 505 0.17 2.34 5.38
CA ARG A 505 -0.01 1.12 6.14
C ARG A 505 -1.33 0.43 5.78
N ALA A 506 -2.40 1.20 5.56
CA ALA A 506 -3.68 0.65 5.10
C ALA A 506 -3.58 0.09 3.67
N VAL A 507 -2.92 0.80 2.75
CA VAL A 507 -2.67 0.32 1.37
C VAL A 507 -1.88 -0.98 1.38
N LEU A 508 -0.75 -1.05 2.09
CA LEU A 508 0.06 -2.26 2.21
C LEU A 508 -0.71 -3.41 2.87
N THR A 509 -1.53 -3.11 3.87
CA THR A 509 -2.39 -4.12 4.50
C THR A 509 -3.39 -4.67 3.51
N PHE A 510 -4.03 -3.81 2.71
CA PHE A 510 -5.02 -4.22 1.71
C PHE A 510 -4.39 -5.02 0.56
N GLN A 511 -3.25 -4.56 0.02
CA GLN A 511 -2.46 -5.28 -0.98
C GLN A 511 -1.94 -6.63 -0.46
N GLY A 512 -1.67 -6.73 0.85
CA GLY A 512 -1.25 -7.98 1.47
C GLY A 512 -2.35 -9.04 1.52
N VAL A 513 -3.63 -8.66 1.40
CA VAL A 513 -4.76 -9.60 1.36
C VAL A 513 -5.00 -10.04 -0.09
N LYS A 514 -4.27 -11.07 -0.50
CA LYS A 514 -4.43 -11.70 -1.82
C LYS A 514 -5.48 -12.82 -1.75
N SER A 515 -6.30 -12.89 -2.79
CA SER A 515 -7.45 -13.80 -2.92
C SER A 515 -7.17 -15.01 -3.80
N ASP A 516 -6.23 -14.89 -4.76
CA ASP A 516 -5.91 -15.99 -5.67
C ASP A 516 -5.25 -17.15 -4.91
N SER A 517 -5.68 -18.37 -5.23
CA SER A 517 -5.17 -19.58 -4.59
C SER A 517 -3.73 -19.88 -5.00
N ILE A 518 -3.24 -19.33 -6.12
CA ILE A 518 -1.84 -19.46 -6.55
C ILE A 518 -0.85 -18.97 -5.47
N PHE A 519 -1.25 -17.96 -4.68
CA PHE A 519 -0.43 -17.39 -3.63
C PHE A 519 -0.35 -18.22 -2.36
N ALA A 520 -1.19 -19.26 -2.23
CA ALA A 520 -1.09 -20.20 -1.14
C ALA A 520 0.02 -21.25 -1.39
N TYR A 521 0.56 -21.32 -2.60
CA TYR A 521 1.65 -22.21 -2.97
C TYR A 521 2.99 -21.48 -2.86
N PRO A 522 3.93 -21.92 -2.00
CA PRO A 522 5.25 -21.32 -1.93
C PRO A 522 6.06 -21.63 -3.20
N PRO A 523 6.97 -20.74 -3.66
CA PRO A 523 7.91 -21.04 -4.72
C PRO A 523 8.82 -22.22 -4.33
N PRO A 524 9.11 -23.16 -5.25
CA PRO A 524 8.68 -23.25 -6.66
C PRO A 524 7.39 -24.05 -6.89
N PHE A 525 6.74 -24.53 -5.83
CA PHE A 525 5.54 -25.38 -5.94
C PHE A 525 4.36 -24.68 -6.61
N ASN A 526 4.35 -23.35 -6.65
CA ASN A 526 3.37 -22.55 -7.38
C ASN A 526 3.40 -22.79 -8.90
N ILE A 527 4.57 -23.05 -9.49
CA ILE A 527 4.68 -23.42 -10.92
C ILE A 527 4.00 -24.77 -11.14
N VAL A 528 4.30 -25.74 -10.29
CA VAL A 528 3.70 -27.08 -10.36
C VAL A 528 2.18 -26.99 -10.19
N ALA A 529 1.72 -26.19 -9.23
CA ALA A 529 0.30 -25.94 -9.02
C ALA A 529 -0.35 -25.33 -10.27
N LEU A 530 0.29 -24.38 -10.94
CA LEU A 530 -0.24 -23.81 -12.18
C LEU A 530 -0.38 -24.87 -13.28
N PHE A 531 0.65 -25.67 -13.53
CA PHE A 531 0.63 -26.68 -14.60
C PHE A 531 -0.28 -27.88 -14.29
N VAL A 532 -0.54 -28.20 -13.03
CA VAL A 532 -1.36 -29.35 -12.62
C VAL A 532 -2.81 -28.95 -12.30
N MET A 533 -3.03 -27.89 -11.52
CA MET A 533 -4.38 -27.51 -11.06
C MET A 533 -5.20 -26.82 -12.16
N LEU A 534 -4.56 -26.02 -13.03
CA LEU A 534 -5.26 -25.32 -14.10
C LEU A 534 -5.93 -26.27 -15.10
N PRO A 535 -5.27 -27.31 -15.66
CA PRO A 535 -5.96 -28.28 -16.52
C PRO A 535 -6.97 -29.12 -15.74
N LEU A 536 -6.69 -29.44 -14.47
CA LEU A 536 -7.61 -30.22 -13.62
C LEU A 536 -8.95 -29.51 -13.41
N LYS A 537 -8.98 -28.18 -13.36
CA LYS A 537 -10.21 -27.38 -13.28
C LYS A 537 -11.19 -27.64 -14.42
N PHE A 538 -10.69 -27.94 -15.63
CA PHE A 538 -11.55 -28.23 -16.78
C PHE A 538 -12.11 -29.66 -16.76
N ILE A 539 -11.49 -30.56 -15.99
CA ILE A 539 -11.87 -31.96 -15.89
C ILE A 539 -12.82 -32.18 -14.70
N VAL A 540 -12.65 -31.42 -13.61
CA VAL A 540 -13.30 -31.66 -12.32
C VAL A 540 -14.35 -30.58 -12.00
N GLY A 541 -15.50 -30.99 -11.45
CA GLY A 541 -16.54 -30.06 -11.00
C GLY A 541 -16.08 -29.11 -9.87
N PRO A 542 -16.67 -27.89 -9.74
CA PRO A 542 -16.16 -26.83 -8.85
C PRO A 542 -15.97 -27.23 -7.39
N ALA A 543 -16.88 -28.07 -6.85
CA ALA A 543 -16.83 -28.52 -5.46
C ALA A 543 -15.65 -29.47 -5.19
N MET A 544 -15.40 -30.40 -6.10
CA MET A 544 -14.31 -31.37 -5.98
C MET A 544 -12.96 -30.70 -6.23
N PHE A 545 -12.91 -29.73 -7.16
CA PHE A 545 -11.73 -28.89 -7.37
C PHE A 545 -11.33 -28.15 -6.09
N HIS A 546 -12.29 -27.49 -5.42
CA HIS A 546 -12.05 -26.81 -4.14
C HIS A 546 -11.48 -27.76 -3.07
N HIS A 547 -12.06 -28.97 -2.94
CA HIS A 547 -11.57 -29.95 -1.96
C HIS A 547 -10.15 -30.42 -2.26
N ILE A 548 -9.82 -30.69 -3.53
CA ILE A 548 -8.47 -31.09 -3.96
C ILE A 548 -7.48 -29.95 -3.71
N ASN A 549 -7.80 -28.74 -4.15
CA ASN A 549 -6.95 -27.55 -3.99
C ASN A 549 -6.63 -27.29 -2.52
N VAL A 550 -7.65 -27.27 -1.65
CA VAL A 550 -7.47 -27.06 -0.22
C VAL A 550 -6.66 -28.19 0.42
N ALA A 551 -6.81 -29.44 -0.03
CA ALA A 551 -6.03 -30.56 0.48
C ALA A 551 -4.54 -30.41 0.12
N VAL A 552 -4.22 -30.08 -1.13
CA VAL A 552 -2.83 -29.89 -1.58
C VAL A 552 -2.18 -28.69 -0.89
N ILE A 553 -2.87 -27.56 -0.77
CA ILE A 553 -2.37 -26.39 -0.04
C ILE A 553 -2.01 -26.74 1.42
N LYS A 554 -2.87 -27.53 2.09
CA LYS A 554 -2.62 -27.98 3.46
C LYS A 554 -1.45 -28.94 3.56
N ILE A 555 -1.27 -29.83 2.58
CA ILE A 555 -0.17 -30.79 2.55
C ILE A 555 1.16 -30.04 2.34
N ILE A 556 1.25 -29.14 1.36
CA ILE A 556 2.51 -28.43 1.08
C ILE A 556 2.90 -27.52 2.26
N ASN A 557 1.92 -26.83 2.84
CA ASN A 557 2.16 -25.86 3.92
C ASN A 557 1.99 -26.44 5.33
N TRP A 558 1.89 -27.76 5.50
CA TRP A 558 1.64 -28.36 6.81
C TRP A 558 2.63 -27.92 7.90
N PRO A 559 3.96 -27.81 7.67
CA PRO A 559 4.88 -27.45 8.76
C PRO A 559 4.74 -25.97 9.13
N LEU A 560 4.54 -25.11 8.13
CA LEU A 560 4.32 -23.68 8.30
C LEU A 560 3.01 -23.41 9.06
N LEU A 561 1.92 -24.06 8.66
CA LEU A 561 0.60 -23.94 9.30
C LEU A 561 0.63 -24.42 10.76
N LEU A 562 1.33 -25.52 11.03
CA LEU A 562 1.50 -26.04 12.38
C LEU A 562 2.27 -25.05 13.26
N LEU A 563 3.37 -24.48 12.76
CA LEU A 563 4.14 -23.45 13.46
C LEU A 563 3.27 -22.24 13.82
N ILE A 564 2.47 -21.75 12.87
CA ILE A 564 1.55 -20.62 13.07
C ILE A 564 0.52 -20.95 14.14
N ALA A 565 -0.11 -22.13 14.07
CA ALA A 565 -1.11 -22.56 15.03
C ALA A 565 -0.55 -22.66 16.45
N LEU A 566 0.67 -23.20 16.61
CA LEU A 566 1.36 -23.25 17.90
C LEU A 566 1.67 -21.84 18.43
N TYR A 567 2.16 -20.96 17.57
CA TYR A 567 2.48 -19.59 17.95
C TYR A 567 1.25 -18.79 18.39
N GLU A 568 0.16 -18.86 17.63
CA GLU A 568 -1.10 -18.16 17.95
C GLU A 568 -1.71 -18.68 19.26
N ARG A 569 -1.77 -20.01 19.45
CA ARG A 569 -2.34 -20.61 20.67
C ARG A 569 -1.49 -20.32 21.91
N ARG A 570 -0.16 -20.40 21.82
CA ARG A 570 0.74 -20.04 22.93
C ARG A 570 0.55 -18.59 23.38
N ARG A 571 0.39 -17.64 22.46
CA ARG A 571 0.16 -16.23 22.80
C ARG A 571 -1.16 -15.99 23.53
N VAL A 572 -2.22 -16.71 23.14
CA VAL A 572 -3.52 -16.62 23.82
C VAL A 572 -3.45 -17.22 25.23
N TRP A 573 -2.75 -18.34 25.41
CA TRP A 573 -2.56 -18.95 26.72
C TRP A 573 -1.67 -18.10 27.65
N ALA A 574 -0.60 -17.49 27.12
CA ALA A 574 0.29 -16.62 27.89
C ALA A 574 -0.39 -15.32 28.37
N ARG A 575 -1.38 -14.78 27.63
CA ARG A 575 -2.18 -13.64 28.09
C ARG A 575 -3.17 -14.03 29.20
N SER A 576 -3.76 -15.23 29.11
CA SER A 576 -4.66 -15.76 30.14
C SER A 576 -3.93 -16.01 31.47
N ALA A 577 -2.67 -16.47 31.41
CA ALA A 577 -1.84 -16.70 32.59
C ALA A 577 -1.35 -15.41 33.27
N ARG A 578 -1.21 -14.30 32.53
CA ARG A 578 -0.77 -12.99 33.06
C ARG A 578 -1.88 -12.15 33.69
N SER A 579 -3.11 -12.66 33.76
CA SER A 579 -4.22 -12.02 34.50
C SER A 579 -4.18 -12.29 36.01
N GLY A 580 -3.24 -13.12 36.50
CA GLY A 580 -2.96 -13.28 37.92
C GLY A 580 -1.81 -12.39 38.37
N ARG A 581 -2.09 -11.43 39.27
CA ARG A 581 -1.16 -10.56 40.03
C ARG A 581 0.19 -10.30 39.35
N ARG A 582 0.24 -9.25 38.53
CA ARG A 582 1.50 -8.68 38.03
C ARG A 582 2.20 -7.95 39.18
N TRP A 583 3.21 -8.59 39.77
CA TRP A 583 4.22 -7.88 40.57
C TRP A 583 4.94 -6.91 39.65
N HIS A 584 4.67 -5.62 39.80
CA HIS A 584 5.41 -4.57 39.13
C HIS A 584 6.64 -4.26 39.99
N PHE A 585 7.79 -4.83 39.66
CA PHE A 585 9.06 -4.26 40.09
C PHE A 585 9.25 -2.98 39.26
N GLY A 586 8.93 -1.85 39.90
CA GLY A 586 8.90 -0.54 39.28
C GLY A 586 10.29 -0.06 38.87
N LEU A 587 10.36 0.46 37.64
CA LEU A 587 11.23 1.55 37.19
C LEU A 587 10.69 2.08 35.84
N SER A 588 9.40 2.41 35.80
CA SER A 588 8.83 3.19 34.71
C SER A 588 7.85 4.23 35.26
N PRO A 589 8.19 5.53 35.28
CA PRO A 589 7.32 6.60 35.80
C PRO A 589 5.92 6.63 35.15
N TYR A 590 5.82 6.20 33.89
CA TYR A 590 4.57 6.13 33.14
C TYR A 590 3.57 5.09 33.67
N GLY A 591 4.05 4.03 34.32
CA GLY A 591 3.18 2.97 34.84
C GLY A 591 2.32 3.45 36.02
N ASP A 592 2.91 4.25 36.90
CA ASP A 592 2.24 4.78 38.09
C ASP A 592 1.20 5.83 37.71
N ILE A 593 1.52 6.70 36.74
CA ILE A 593 0.56 7.69 36.19
C ILE A 593 -0.65 6.98 35.60
N GLN A 594 -0.43 5.92 34.81
CA GLN A 594 -1.52 5.16 34.20
C GLN A 594 -2.38 4.42 35.24
N ALA A 595 -1.81 4.04 36.38
CA ALA A 595 -2.54 3.44 37.49
C ALA A 595 -3.44 4.45 38.21
N VAL A 596 -2.98 5.71 38.37
CA VAL A 596 -3.78 6.80 38.97
C VAL A 596 -5.03 7.08 38.15
N PHE A 597 -4.90 7.23 36.83
CA PHE A 597 -6.05 7.48 35.95
C PHE A 597 -6.90 6.23 35.64
N GLY A 598 -6.43 5.04 36.03
CA GLY A 598 -7.16 3.78 35.89
C GLY A 598 -7.99 3.40 37.12
N ALA A 599 -7.77 4.07 38.26
CA ALA A 599 -8.55 3.89 39.47
C ALA A 599 -9.66 4.94 39.54
N GLU A 600 -10.89 4.52 39.87
CA GLU A 600 -11.94 5.48 40.20
C GLU A 600 -11.54 6.24 41.48
N PRO A 601 -11.64 7.58 41.51
CA PRO A 601 -11.32 8.34 42.70
C PRO A 601 -12.28 7.94 43.83
N PRO A 602 -11.76 7.65 45.04
CA PRO A 602 -12.62 7.37 46.18
C PRO A 602 -13.44 8.63 46.53
N GLY A 603 -14.63 8.43 47.11
CA GLY A 603 -15.63 9.50 47.26
C GLY A 603 -15.16 10.72 48.07
N ASP A 604 -14.22 10.51 49.00
CA ASP A 604 -13.54 11.56 49.75
C ASP A 604 -12.66 12.47 48.88
N VAL A 605 -12.04 11.92 47.84
CA VAL A 605 -11.26 12.68 46.84
C VAL A 605 -12.19 13.43 45.89
N VAL A 606 -13.33 12.84 45.53
CA VAL A 606 -14.36 13.52 44.73
C VAL A 606 -14.94 14.73 45.47
N ASP A 607 -15.30 14.56 46.74
CA ASP A 607 -15.80 15.65 47.60
C ASP A 607 -14.74 16.75 47.82
N LEU A 608 -13.45 16.40 47.80
CA LEU A 608 -12.35 17.35 47.87
C LEU A 608 -12.16 18.11 46.55
N LEU A 609 -12.27 17.42 45.41
CA LEU A 609 -12.21 18.02 44.09
C LEU A 609 -13.35 19.01 43.89
N GLU A 610 -14.59 18.65 44.23
CA GLU A 610 -15.75 19.57 44.16
C GLU A 610 -15.54 20.82 45.02
N LYS A 611 -14.88 20.68 46.18
CA LYS A 611 -14.55 21.84 47.03
C LYS A 611 -13.43 22.71 46.47
N LEU A 612 -12.44 22.11 45.81
CA LEU A 612 -11.35 22.85 45.15
C LEU A 612 -11.86 23.57 43.90
N ASP A 613 -12.68 22.91 43.10
CA ASP A 613 -13.31 23.48 41.91
C ASP A 613 -14.28 24.61 42.29
N ALA A 614 -15.02 24.46 43.40
CA ALA A 614 -15.88 25.53 43.93
C ALA A 614 -15.10 26.75 44.46
N VAL A 615 -13.79 26.64 44.71
CA VAL A 615 -12.93 27.77 45.11
C VAL A 615 -12.46 28.58 43.90
N ASP A 616 -12.31 27.96 42.73
CA ASP A 616 -11.95 28.67 41.49
C ASP A 616 -13.10 29.56 40.98
N ASP A 617 -14.36 29.21 41.26
CA ASP A 617 -15.53 30.07 40.98
C ASP A 617 -15.53 31.38 41.81
N PHE A 618 -14.76 31.47 42.90
CA PHE A 618 -14.59 32.72 43.66
C PHE A 618 -13.54 33.67 43.04
N VAL A 619 -12.63 33.16 42.21
CA VAL A 619 -11.59 33.99 41.57
C VAL A 619 -12.19 34.85 40.45
N ASP A 620 -13.25 34.40 39.78
CA ASP A 620 -13.97 35.20 38.78
C ASP A 620 -14.87 36.29 39.40
N HIS A 621 -15.26 36.13 40.68
CA HIS A 621 -16.09 37.12 41.39
C HIS A 621 -15.28 38.23 42.09
N GLU A 622 -14.00 38.02 42.42
CA GLU A 622 -13.14 39.08 42.99
C GLU A 622 -12.63 40.09 41.95
N VAL A 623 -12.62 39.76 40.65
CA VAL A 623 -12.20 40.71 39.59
C VAL A 623 -13.32 41.73 39.25
N THR A 624 -14.56 41.52 39.70
CA THR A 624 -15.69 42.41 39.40
C THR A 624 -16.38 43.03 40.62
N GLY A 625 -15.90 42.81 41.84
CA GLY A 625 -16.58 43.23 43.06
C GLY A 625 -15.70 43.95 44.09
N ALA A 626 -15.61 45.27 43.96
CA ALA A 626 -15.44 46.24 45.05
C ALA A 626 -14.22 46.13 46.00
N GLY A 627 -13.25 47.03 45.78
CA GLY A 627 -12.40 47.53 46.86
C GLY A 627 -13.18 48.42 47.83
N ALA A 628 -13.73 47.82 48.89
CA ALA A 628 -14.01 48.48 50.16
C ALA A 628 -13.70 47.47 51.27
N GLY A 629 -12.70 47.79 52.09
CA GLY A 629 -12.02 46.81 52.94
C GLY A 629 -12.84 46.21 54.08
N LEU A 630 -12.34 45.10 54.64
CA LEU A 630 -11.92 45.02 56.03
C LEU A 630 -11.22 43.68 56.28
N SER A 631 -10.18 43.75 57.12
CA SER A 631 -9.41 42.66 57.72
C SER A 631 -10.24 41.57 58.41
N THR A 632 -9.86 40.30 58.30
CA THR A 632 -9.78 39.41 59.48
C THR A 632 -8.86 38.21 59.26
N ASP A 633 -7.91 38.04 60.18
CA ASP A 633 -7.08 36.86 60.40
C ASP A 633 -7.89 35.56 60.42
N ARG A 634 -7.43 34.52 59.70
CA ARG A 634 -7.49 33.13 60.16
C ARG A 634 -6.26 32.34 59.72
N GLN A 635 -5.51 31.92 60.73
CA GLN A 635 -4.42 30.95 60.72
C GLN A 635 -4.76 29.67 59.95
N PHE A 636 -3.85 29.29 59.04
CA PHE A 636 -3.74 27.96 58.47
C PHE A 636 -3.20 26.99 59.53
N ASP A 637 -4.07 26.16 60.11
CA ASP A 637 -3.65 24.99 60.88
C ASP A 637 -3.61 23.76 59.97
N LEU A 638 -2.40 23.38 59.56
CA LEU A 638 -2.09 22.14 58.86
C LEU A 638 -2.06 20.99 59.88
N GLN A 639 -3.20 20.41 60.22
CA GLN A 639 -3.23 19.19 61.04
C GLN A 639 -2.97 17.96 60.16
N LEU A 640 -1.79 17.37 60.38
CA LEU A 640 -1.39 16.04 59.90
C LEU A 640 -2.48 14.99 60.21
N LEU A 641 -2.87 14.24 59.19
CA LEU A 641 -3.66 13.02 59.32
C LEU A 641 -2.83 11.90 59.96
N ASP A 642 -3.22 11.51 61.18
CA ASP A 642 -2.76 10.31 61.88
C ASP A 642 -3.31 9.03 61.19
N PRO A 643 -2.48 8.03 60.83
CA PRO A 643 -2.96 6.82 60.20
C PRO A 643 -3.35 5.81 61.28
N GLY A 644 -4.57 5.87 61.78
CA GLY A 644 -5.07 4.81 62.64
C GLY A 644 -6.29 5.14 63.47
N LYS A 645 -7.47 4.94 62.90
CA LYS A 645 -8.63 4.38 63.61
C LYS A 645 -9.74 4.01 62.63
N SER A 646 -9.91 2.72 62.45
CA SER A 646 -11.12 2.13 61.88
C SER A 646 -12.31 2.44 62.80
N SER A 647 -13.39 3.00 62.26
CA SER A 647 -14.72 2.82 62.83
C SER A 647 -15.71 2.45 61.73
N SER A 648 -16.23 1.24 61.87
CA SER A 648 -17.23 0.61 61.03
C SER A 648 -18.53 1.41 61.02
N THR A 649 -19.05 1.74 59.83
CA THR A 649 -20.48 1.99 59.67
C THR A 649 -21.02 1.16 58.51
N ARG A 650 -21.69 0.08 58.89
CA ARG A 650 -22.37 -0.92 58.07
C ARG A 650 -23.58 -0.25 57.39
N ARG A 651 -23.55 0.00 56.07
CA ARG A 651 -24.74 0.42 55.32
C ARG A 651 -25.30 -0.76 54.50
N ARG A 652 -26.57 -1.07 54.79
CA ARG A 652 -27.39 -2.16 54.27
C ARG A 652 -27.51 -2.08 52.74
N LYS A 653 -27.37 -3.24 52.09
CA LYS A 653 -27.87 -3.50 50.73
C LYS A 653 -29.38 -3.26 50.69
N LEU A 654 -29.84 -2.45 49.74
CA LEU A 654 -31.21 -2.47 49.25
C LEU A 654 -31.15 -2.86 47.77
N SER A 655 -31.67 -4.04 47.48
CA SER A 655 -31.89 -4.57 46.14
C SER A 655 -33.09 -3.87 45.51
N ALA A 656 -32.93 -3.32 44.31
CA ALA A 656 -34.04 -3.03 43.42
C ALA A 656 -34.18 -4.20 42.44
N GLY A 657 -35.25 -4.97 42.60
CA GLY A 657 -35.69 -5.99 41.66
C GLY A 657 -37.14 -5.70 41.27
N THR A 658 -37.34 -5.57 39.95
CA THR A 658 -38.48 -6.08 39.17
C THR A 658 -39.90 -5.64 39.56
N VAL A 659 -40.55 -4.88 38.67
CA VAL A 659 -42.01 -4.82 38.52
C VAL A 659 -42.37 -5.25 37.10
N VAL A 660 -43.15 -6.32 37.02
CA VAL A 660 -43.95 -6.73 35.86
C VAL A 660 -45.39 -6.30 36.17
N VAL A 661 -45.95 -5.41 35.36
CA VAL A 661 -47.24 -5.56 34.64
C VAL A 661 -47.11 -4.78 33.34
#